data_AF-A0A7J4GRJ0-F1
#
_entry.id   AF-A0A7J4GRJ0-F1
#
_cell.length_a   1.000
_cell.length_b   1.000
_cell.length_c   1.000
_cell.angle_alpha   90.00
_cell.angle_beta   90.00
_cell.angle_gamma   90.00
#
_symmetry.space_group_name_H-M   'P 1'
#
loop_
_entity.id
_entity.type
_entity.pdbx_description
1 polymer ?
#
loop_
_entity_poly.entity_id
_entity_poly.type
_entity_poly.pdbx_seq_one_letter_code
_entity_poly.pdbx_strand_id
1 'polypeptide(L)'
;MFELPSGKSPKGDFEAALDMADMPFEYGVVTWSAARSKKAIGHQLISGSKVVGWLCSSENKDEVVVGSAAASLLRRIAHDRRLRSAALEWTREQFAAVVKRIPQAIVDRRDLAAFGITGRECVDLSSRDLSMIVQELALRPEVIGAFAFEDGVIIADAGELPAEAEQMAIKSTEGLSGISSMQDSLSLKGFDRLVLWLDSGVLLLANAGSATLGLWTTPNADHQHLIANAAAMVDLAPEPMIAPEILPEGFLMRAGKSGVDSMITMLRTGLEEKVDGYLLIEGPGEKHEVIIRQGMPVTIRSRSDDLQAAVFAATTPGFDATLRRIERSEIAGAIAGGLSDFSLNGFISALATCRTRSDSRQQTLRERMARMWGFEAGLESLDISRVGFKLIEHKAAGEASLKPVESETAVLLPVSRHQGERAAKLETELDEKRIQTARLKEKLEESVQSAEWLRDELRLANDRCDELHERIEGLNISLDESAAAKRSADENSEEVSDRASRLSKRVAALEHQLEQRASELALALGDSGSRSQLRNDVAELSTKEAHLSAEVEANSEKLTRLRDDIENDERRSRMLADQVSALSDRHRVSATDTDEIERRLSRAREELSTVESETHEVRKMLKETLSERDEVGAKSNHLQVELRDLMGERQSLLRELGDLAANRGEKEGELAHLIKRARELSGAHEDALADIAEAEKIRARLSEEPLARALMGDESGIEALGPVLERLEHARTMGYSVTLLDRAVERGLQLIQFTVEEVSRTPRYLLSNEVMDILERQSPHTAGTVRGLTNWSVKQRLENRLAETVQHVVLDLERMLEDYEQSITMLRRLRQVLDQLQGLGAPIEEVESLLLSCNRPESLPLIARKARRLIQMALDEIYLEADQRDAGAAVRLETTTQVLEELVSQIEATGLTGEDPNGPLWDFQRSGMLPWEAGGEAPHVEVAEDAIIELTQPLESTDIISESQHQPVSENEEVEELWTDLPPPEDNPETETELVPKAMVEASEIIESTGEADQRAWIEQELARLDAQWKHRGEMANEPTVNPLVDEDMLSDLESDLADLEL
;
A
#
# COMPACT_ATOMS: atom_id res chain seq x y z
N MET A 1 5.51 -38.99 6.08
CA MET A 1 5.74 -38.33 4.78
C MET A 1 4.80 -38.92 3.75
N PHE A 2 3.99 -38.07 3.13
CA PHE A 2 3.23 -38.36 1.92
C PHE A 2 4.13 -38.21 0.69
N GLU A 3 3.64 -38.61 -0.49
CA GLU A 3 4.28 -38.32 -1.77
C GLU A 3 3.61 -37.09 -2.39
N LEU A 4 4.37 -36.30 -3.15
CA LEU A 4 3.88 -35.09 -3.85
C LEU A 4 3.57 -35.43 -5.32
N PRO A 5 2.73 -34.63 -6.01
CA PRO A 5 2.30 -34.92 -7.38
C PRO A 5 3.45 -35.15 -8.36
N SER A 6 3.26 -36.10 -9.29
CA SER A 6 4.27 -36.35 -10.31
C SER A 6 4.40 -35.16 -11.27
N GLY A 7 5.61 -34.91 -11.73
CA GLY A 7 5.96 -33.81 -12.65
C GLY A 7 6.91 -34.28 -13.74
N LYS A 8 7.39 -33.34 -14.55
CA LYS A 8 8.44 -33.64 -15.55
C LYS A 8 9.78 -33.80 -14.83
N SER A 9 10.65 -34.69 -15.30
CA SER A 9 12.06 -34.65 -14.88
C SER A 9 12.75 -33.45 -15.53
N PRO A 10 13.55 -32.65 -14.81
CA PRO A 10 14.31 -31.56 -15.42
C PRO A 10 15.31 -32.10 -16.45
N LYS A 11 15.77 -31.22 -17.36
CA LYS A 11 16.66 -31.59 -18.47
C LYS A 11 18.10 -31.83 -17.97
N GLY A 12 18.54 -33.09 -17.98
CA GLY A 12 19.93 -33.48 -17.68
C GLY A 12 20.07 -34.35 -16.42
N ASP A 13 21.30 -34.81 -16.15
CA ASP A 13 21.61 -35.54 -14.92
C ASP A 13 21.65 -34.57 -13.73
N PHE A 14 20.68 -34.72 -12.81
CA PHE A 14 20.44 -33.79 -11.71
C PHE A 14 20.94 -34.34 -10.37
N GLU A 15 22.03 -33.78 -9.84
CA GLU A 15 22.42 -33.89 -8.43
C GLU A 15 22.43 -32.51 -7.77
N ALA A 16 21.36 -32.15 -7.05
CA ALA A 16 21.35 -30.94 -6.24
C ALA A 16 22.02 -31.15 -4.87
N ALA A 17 22.75 -30.14 -4.40
CA ALA A 17 23.07 -29.94 -2.99
C ALA A 17 21.89 -29.23 -2.26
N LEU A 18 21.82 -29.33 -0.94
CA LEU A 18 20.66 -28.85 -0.18
C LEU A 18 20.54 -27.32 -0.14
N ASP A 19 21.68 -26.63 -0.16
CA ASP A 19 21.79 -25.17 -0.06
C ASP A 19 22.25 -24.53 -1.40
N MET A 20 21.79 -25.10 -2.53
CA MET A 20 21.87 -24.45 -3.85
C MET A 20 21.06 -23.15 -3.82
N ALA A 21 21.66 -22.04 -4.28
CA ALA A 21 20.99 -20.74 -4.29
C ALA A 21 19.90 -20.65 -5.37
N ASP A 22 20.23 -21.09 -6.59
CA ASP A 22 19.33 -21.11 -7.74
C ASP A 22 19.25 -22.54 -8.33
N MET A 23 18.06 -22.88 -8.82
CA MET A 23 17.69 -24.20 -9.33
C MET A 23 17.49 -24.16 -10.86
N PRO A 24 17.80 -25.23 -11.60
CA PRO A 24 17.75 -25.26 -13.07
C PRO A 24 16.32 -25.36 -13.66
N PHE A 25 15.30 -25.02 -12.87
CA PHE A 25 13.89 -24.95 -13.27
C PHE A 25 13.14 -23.97 -12.37
N GLU A 26 12.13 -23.28 -12.93
CA GLU A 26 11.44 -22.18 -12.24
C GLU A 26 10.49 -22.63 -11.14
N TYR A 27 9.69 -23.67 -11.40
CA TYR A 27 8.63 -24.15 -10.51
C TYR A 27 8.69 -25.67 -10.34
N GLY A 28 8.53 -26.16 -9.11
CA GLY A 28 8.51 -27.60 -8.84
C GLY A 28 8.93 -27.97 -7.44
N VAL A 29 9.55 -29.16 -7.31
CA VAL A 29 9.97 -29.72 -6.04
C VAL A 29 11.25 -30.55 -6.14
N VAL A 30 12.15 -30.44 -5.16
CA VAL A 30 13.19 -31.45 -4.89
C VAL A 30 12.77 -32.31 -3.71
N THR A 31 12.63 -33.61 -3.93
CA THR A 31 12.37 -34.62 -2.91
C THR A 31 13.68 -35.25 -2.44
N TRP A 32 13.83 -35.40 -1.13
CA TRP A 32 15.02 -35.95 -0.49
C TRP A 32 14.73 -37.30 0.16
N SER A 33 15.52 -38.33 -0.13
CA SER A 33 15.50 -39.64 0.56
C SER A 33 16.87 -40.01 1.10
N ALA A 34 16.93 -40.92 2.08
CA ALA A 34 18.22 -41.51 2.50
C ALA A 34 18.73 -42.47 1.42
N ALA A 35 20.04 -42.51 1.17
CA ALA A 35 20.65 -43.28 0.07
C ALA A 35 20.36 -44.80 0.04
N ARG A 36 19.77 -45.38 1.10
CA ARG A 36 19.33 -46.80 1.18
C ARG A 36 17.79 -46.97 1.22
N SER A 37 17.01 -45.91 1.06
CA SER A 37 15.55 -45.91 1.16
C SER A 37 14.89 -45.23 -0.04
N LYS A 38 13.76 -45.80 -0.51
CA LYS A 38 12.88 -45.15 -1.49
C LYS A 38 11.91 -44.14 -0.86
N LYS A 39 11.71 -44.16 0.46
CA LYS A 39 10.78 -43.24 1.14
C LYS A 39 11.37 -41.84 1.25
N ALA A 40 10.58 -40.83 0.89
CA ALA A 40 10.89 -39.42 1.13
C ALA A 40 11.06 -39.12 2.64
N ILE A 41 11.99 -38.23 2.95
CA ILE A 41 12.28 -37.67 4.27
C ILE A 41 11.89 -36.19 4.31
N GLY A 42 12.00 -35.49 3.19
CA GLY A 42 11.60 -34.09 3.08
C GLY A 42 11.49 -33.63 1.63
N HIS A 43 10.91 -32.45 1.45
CA HIS A 43 10.72 -31.79 0.16
C HIS A 43 11.09 -30.32 0.25
N GLN A 44 11.69 -29.78 -0.80
CA GLN A 44 11.94 -28.36 -1.04
C GLN A 44 11.04 -27.90 -2.19
N LEU A 45 10.13 -26.98 -1.94
CA LEU A 45 9.26 -26.35 -2.94
C LEU A 45 10.00 -25.17 -3.59
N ILE A 46 9.99 -25.14 -4.93
CA ILE A 46 10.78 -24.21 -5.75
C ILE A 46 9.87 -23.31 -6.57
N SER A 47 10.14 -22.01 -6.53
CA SER A 47 9.41 -20.95 -7.24
C SER A 47 10.40 -19.85 -7.65
N GLY A 48 10.33 -19.36 -8.88
CA GLY A 48 11.27 -18.35 -9.40
C GLY A 48 12.73 -18.79 -9.25
N SER A 49 13.00 -20.05 -9.60
CA SER A 49 14.28 -20.78 -9.42
C SER A 49 14.81 -20.88 -7.98
N LYS A 50 14.09 -20.42 -6.95
CA LYS A 50 14.54 -20.38 -5.56
C LYS A 50 13.71 -21.28 -4.65
N VAL A 51 14.30 -21.74 -3.55
CA VAL A 51 13.61 -22.61 -2.58
C VAL A 51 12.74 -21.77 -1.63
N VAL A 52 11.45 -21.75 -1.89
CA VAL A 52 10.43 -20.94 -1.19
C VAL A 52 9.76 -21.70 -0.04
N GLY A 53 9.72 -23.04 -0.09
CA GLY A 53 9.02 -23.84 0.93
C GLY A 53 9.73 -25.14 1.30
N TRP A 54 9.45 -25.65 2.51
CA TRP A 54 10.13 -26.79 3.12
C TRP A 54 9.18 -27.69 3.91
N LEU A 55 9.36 -29.00 3.73
CA LEU A 55 8.61 -30.07 4.42
C LEU A 55 9.59 -31.15 4.90
N CYS A 56 9.45 -31.66 6.12
CA CYS A 56 10.30 -32.73 6.66
C CYS A 56 9.54 -33.66 7.61
N SER A 57 9.75 -34.97 7.53
CA SER A 57 9.12 -35.94 8.43
C SER A 57 9.61 -35.79 9.87
N SER A 58 8.68 -35.78 10.84
CA SER A 58 9.01 -35.91 12.27
C SER A 58 9.57 -37.31 12.60
N GLU A 59 10.05 -37.50 13.82
CA GLU A 59 10.33 -38.83 14.37
C GLU A 59 9.03 -39.63 14.57
N ASN A 60 7.92 -38.93 14.84
CA ASN A 60 6.57 -39.47 14.81
C ASN A 60 6.09 -39.67 13.37
N LYS A 61 5.49 -40.83 13.08
CA LYS A 61 5.15 -41.24 11.70
C LYS A 61 4.11 -40.34 11.03
N ASP A 62 3.19 -39.80 11.82
CA ASP A 62 1.95 -39.15 11.38
C ASP A 62 2.07 -37.60 11.45
N GLU A 63 3.27 -37.11 11.74
CA GLU A 63 3.60 -35.69 11.87
C GLU A 63 4.65 -35.28 10.81
N VAL A 64 4.42 -34.13 10.19
CA VAL A 64 5.36 -33.50 9.25
C VAL A 64 5.65 -32.09 9.78
N VAL A 65 6.92 -31.79 10.00
CA VAL A 65 7.39 -30.46 10.37
C VAL A 65 7.53 -29.63 9.10
N VAL A 66 7.23 -28.33 9.21
CA VAL A 66 6.97 -27.46 8.05
C VAL A 66 7.70 -26.11 8.17
N GLY A 67 8.01 -25.47 7.03
CA GLY A 67 8.56 -24.11 6.95
C GLY A 67 10.02 -24.03 7.38
N SER A 68 10.44 -22.89 7.95
CA SER A 68 11.82 -22.65 8.43
C SER A 68 12.32 -23.73 9.40
N ALA A 69 11.42 -24.26 10.24
CA ALA A 69 11.69 -25.39 11.12
C ALA A 69 12.06 -26.67 10.34
N ALA A 70 11.32 -26.99 9.27
CA ALA A 70 11.62 -28.12 8.39
C ALA A 70 12.98 -27.97 7.71
N ALA A 71 13.33 -26.76 7.26
CA ALA A 71 14.65 -26.47 6.70
C ALA A 71 15.77 -26.79 7.71
N SER A 72 15.59 -26.42 8.98
CA SER A 72 16.55 -26.71 10.04
C SER A 72 16.71 -28.21 10.34
N LEU A 73 15.62 -28.98 10.30
CA LEU A 73 15.65 -30.43 10.52
C LEU A 73 16.24 -31.19 9.33
N LEU A 74 15.86 -30.82 8.10
CA LEU A 74 16.37 -31.45 6.89
C LEU A 74 17.89 -31.21 6.77
N ARG A 75 18.39 -30.00 7.10
CA ARG A 75 19.83 -29.70 7.20
C ARG A 75 20.55 -30.57 8.24
N ARG A 76 19.98 -30.79 9.44
CA ARG A 76 20.55 -31.72 10.44
C ARG A 76 20.64 -33.14 9.90
N ILE A 77 19.56 -33.66 9.32
CA ILE A 77 19.51 -35.02 8.77
C ILE A 77 20.49 -35.19 7.60
N ALA A 78 20.70 -34.15 6.79
CA ALA A 78 21.69 -34.14 5.71
C ALA A 78 23.15 -34.16 6.22
N HIS A 79 23.42 -33.59 7.39
CA HIS A 79 24.73 -33.68 8.05
C HIS A 79 24.97 -35.09 8.62
N ASP A 80 23.96 -35.69 9.26
CA ASP A 80 24.04 -37.03 9.84
C ASP A 80 24.03 -38.17 8.81
N ARG A 81 23.43 -37.96 7.62
CA ARG A 81 23.14 -39.03 6.65
C ARG A 81 23.27 -38.53 5.21
N ARG A 82 24.01 -39.27 4.38
CA ARG A 82 24.04 -39.02 2.92
C ARG A 82 22.64 -39.23 2.32
N LEU A 83 22.04 -38.13 1.87
CA LEU A 83 20.78 -38.11 1.15
C LEU A 83 20.97 -38.31 -0.36
N ARG A 84 19.86 -38.52 -1.06
CA ARG A 84 19.70 -38.44 -2.51
C ARG A 84 18.58 -37.44 -2.80
N SER A 85 18.81 -36.52 -3.73
CA SER A 85 17.81 -35.62 -4.29
C SER A 85 17.13 -36.26 -5.52
N ALA A 86 15.88 -35.89 -5.77
CA ALA A 86 15.14 -36.17 -7.01
C ALA A 86 14.23 -34.98 -7.30
N ALA A 87 14.40 -34.34 -8.46
CA ALA A 87 13.62 -33.18 -8.86
C ALA A 87 12.42 -33.54 -9.74
N LEU A 88 11.34 -32.78 -9.57
CA LEU A 88 10.16 -32.76 -10.43
C LEU A 88 9.83 -31.29 -10.76
N GLU A 89 9.75 -31.00 -12.06
CA GLU A 89 9.33 -29.73 -12.65
C GLU A 89 7.79 -29.74 -12.81
N TRP A 90 7.16 -28.62 -12.43
CA TRP A 90 5.71 -28.39 -12.50
C TRP A 90 5.42 -27.10 -13.27
N THR A 91 4.21 -26.93 -13.80
CA THR A 91 3.77 -25.59 -14.26
C THR A 91 3.49 -24.67 -13.07
N ARG A 92 3.42 -23.34 -13.31
CA ARG A 92 3.04 -22.35 -12.27
C ARG A 92 1.69 -22.67 -11.62
N GLU A 93 0.73 -23.15 -12.39
CA GLU A 93 -0.60 -23.59 -11.92
C GLU A 93 -0.53 -24.87 -11.09
N GLN A 94 0.26 -25.85 -11.53
CA GLN A 94 0.50 -27.08 -10.77
C GLN A 94 1.18 -26.80 -9.42
N PHE A 95 2.18 -25.90 -9.42
CA PHE A 95 2.81 -25.44 -8.19
C PHE A 95 1.80 -24.73 -7.27
N ALA A 96 1.01 -23.79 -7.79
CA ALA A 96 -0.04 -23.10 -7.03
C ALA A 96 -1.06 -24.08 -6.42
N ALA A 97 -1.49 -25.10 -7.18
CA ALA A 97 -2.42 -26.12 -6.69
C ALA A 97 -1.87 -26.94 -5.51
N VAL A 98 -0.57 -27.30 -5.53
CA VAL A 98 0.09 -27.97 -4.39
C VAL A 98 0.19 -27.03 -3.18
N VAL A 99 0.62 -25.78 -3.40
CA VAL A 99 0.74 -24.78 -2.33
C VAL A 99 -0.62 -24.45 -1.71
N LYS A 100 -1.70 -24.42 -2.48
CA LYS A 100 -3.09 -24.20 -2.00
C LYS A 100 -3.52 -25.28 -0.99
N ARG A 101 -2.99 -26.50 -1.05
CA ARG A 101 -3.25 -27.60 -0.09
C ARG A 101 -2.24 -27.67 1.07
N ILE A 102 -1.08 -27.05 0.92
CA ILE A 102 0.00 -27.03 1.92
C ILE A 102 0.59 -25.61 2.06
N PRO A 103 -0.21 -24.56 2.33
CA PRO A 103 0.29 -23.18 2.38
C PRO A 103 1.25 -22.97 3.55
N GLN A 104 1.16 -23.83 4.57
CA GLN A 104 2.10 -23.89 5.70
C GLN A 104 3.55 -24.14 5.24
N ALA A 105 3.77 -24.78 4.08
CA ALA A 105 5.09 -25.15 3.57
C ALA A 105 5.98 -23.95 3.22
N ILE A 106 5.38 -22.83 2.80
CA ILE A 106 6.10 -21.63 2.38
C ILE A 106 6.66 -20.89 3.59
N VAL A 107 7.91 -20.43 3.46
CA VAL A 107 8.60 -19.64 4.50
C VAL A 107 8.10 -18.20 4.49
N ASP A 108 8.22 -17.51 3.35
CA ASP A 108 7.78 -16.13 3.20
C ASP A 108 6.34 -16.04 2.68
N ARG A 109 5.40 -15.68 3.56
CA ARG A 109 3.96 -15.57 3.21
C ARG A 109 3.66 -14.55 2.09
N ARG A 110 4.61 -13.71 1.71
CA ARG A 110 4.50 -12.80 0.54
C ARG A 110 4.45 -13.58 -0.77
N ASP A 111 5.15 -14.71 -0.86
CA ASP A 111 5.22 -15.51 -2.09
C ASP A 111 3.87 -16.16 -2.43
N LEU A 112 3.00 -16.40 -1.43
CA LEU A 112 1.62 -16.86 -1.63
C LEU A 112 0.79 -15.87 -2.47
N ALA A 113 1.04 -14.56 -2.34
CA ALA A 113 0.32 -13.54 -3.11
C ALA A 113 0.69 -13.59 -4.60
N ALA A 114 1.93 -13.96 -4.95
CA ALA A 114 2.37 -14.13 -6.34
C ALA A 114 1.69 -15.30 -7.08
N PHE A 115 0.94 -16.15 -6.35
CA PHE A 115 0.11 -17.22 -6.90
C PHE A 115 -1.39 -16.96 -6.76
N GLY A 116 -1.81 -15.76 -6.32
CA GLY A 116 -3.21 -15.43 -6.09
C GLY A 116 -3.84 -16.14 -4.88
N ILE A 117 -3.07 -16.88 -4.06
CA ILE A 117 -3.58 -17.73 -2.96
C ILE A 117 -4.13 -16.89 -1.79
N THR A 118 -3.91 -15.57 -1.81
CA THR A 118 -4.59 -14.59 -0.94
C THR A 118 -6.04 -14.29 -1.36
N GLY A 119 -6.45 -14.71 -2.56
CA GLY A 119 -7.83 -14.72 -3.03
C GLY A 119 -8.33 -16.16 -3.19
N ARG A 120 -9.65 -16.32 -3.21
CA ARG A 120 -10.28 -17.50 -3.79
C ARG A 120 -10.42 -17.24 -5.29
N GLU A 121 -9.82 -18.08 -6.13
CA GLU A 121 -10.22 -18.18 -7.53
C GLU A 121 -11.74 -18.40 -7.57
N CYS A 122 -12.49 -17.57 -8.30
CA CYS A 122 -13.92 -17.79 -8.46
C CYS A 122 -14.13 -19.14 -9.16
N VAL A 123 -14.93 -20.00 -8.53
CA VAL A 123 -15.53 -21.15 -9.22
C VAL A 123 -16.44 -20.56 -10.30
N ASP A 124 -16.34 -21.03 -11.54
CA ASP A 124 -17.20 -20.56 -12.63
C ASP A 124 -18.68 -20.72 -12.20
N LEU A 125 -19.37 -19.60 -12.03
CA LEU A 125 -20.70 -19.54 -11.41
C LEU A 125 -21.78 -19.88 -12.42
N SER A 126 -22.85 -20.57 -12.01
CA SER A 126 -23.97 -20.80 -12.93
C SER A 126 -24.75 -19.50 -13.16
N SER A 127 -25.41 -19.41 -14.31
CA SER A 127 -26.32 -18.29 -14.65
C SER A 127 -27.39 -18.06 -13.57
N ARG A 128 -27.84 -19.14 -12.92
CA ARG A 128 -28.76 -19.07 -11.78
C ARG A 128 -28.11 -18.42 -10.55
N ASP A 129 -26.91 -18.84 -10.18
CA ASP A 129 -26.22 -18.31 -9.00
C ASP A 129 -25.89 -16.83 -9.20
N LEU A 130 -25.40 -16.46 -10.39
CA LEU A 130 -25.19 -15.08 -10.82
C LEU A 130 -26.49 -14.25 -10.74
N SER A 131 -27.64 -14.80 -11.15
CA SER A 131 -28.92 -14.09 -11.04
C SER A 131 -29.34 -13.82 -9.59
N MET A 132 -29.09 -14.75 -8.65
CA MET A 132 -29.37 -14.51 -7.23
C MET A 132 -28.37 -13.51 -6.62
N ILE A 133 -27.09 -13.62 -6.97
CA ILE A 133 -26.03 -12.70 -6.50
C ILE A 133 -26.30 -11.26 -6.97
N VAL A 134 -26.72 -11.07 -8.22
CA VAL A 134 -27.13 -9.76 -8.77
C VAL A 134 -28.31 -9.18 -7.97
N GLN A 135 -29.34 -9.99 -7.69
CA GLN A 135 -30.50 -9.53 -6.92
C GLN A 135 -30.15 -9.19 -5.46
N GLU A 136 -29.44 -10.06 -4.75
CA GLU A 136 -29.05 -9.85 -3.34
C GLU A 136 -28.03 -8.72 -3.16
N LEU A 137 -27.13 -8.49 -4.13
CA LEU A 137 -26.22 -7.34 -4.09
C LEU A 137 -26.95 -6.01 -4.36
N ALA A 138 -27.94 -5.98 -5.26
CA ALA A 138 -28.74 -4.79 -5.53
C ALA A 138 -29.68 -4.38 -4.36
N LEU A 139 -29.87 -5.25 -3.34
CA LEU A 139 -30.56 -4.90 -2.10
C LEU A 139 -29.68 -4.13 -1.09
N ARG A 140 -28.37 -3.97 -1.36
CA ARG A 140 -27.42 -3.34 -0.43
C ARG A 140 -27.34 -1.82 -0.65
N PRO A 141 -27.35 -0.99 0.41
CA PRO A 141 -27.35 0.47 0.28
C PRO A 141 -26.06 1.07 -0.29
N GLU A 142 -24.99 0.28 -0.41
CA GLU A 142 -23.73 0.66 -1.06
C GLU A 142 -23.75 0.49 -2.60
N VAL A 143 -24.68 -0.34 -3.09
CA VAL A 143 -24.85 -0.74 -4.49
C VAL A 143 -26.07 -0.02 -5.05
N ILE A 144 -25.90 0.69 -6.16
CA ILE A 144 -26.96 1.43 -6.84
C ILE A 144 -27.64 0.50 -7.87
N GLY A 145 -26.85 -0.36 -8.53
CA GLY A 145 -27.33 -1.41 -9.41
C GLY A 145 -26.29 -2.51 -9.65
N ALA A 146 -26.72 -3.66 -10.15
CA ALA A 146 -25.90 -4.84 -10.41
C ALA A 146 -26.33 -5.52 -11.73
N PHE A 147 -25.38 -6.16 -12.41
CA PHE A 147 -25.64 -6.95 -13.61
C PHE A 147 -24.59 -8.05 -13.79
N ALA A 148 -24.93 -9.13 -14.49
CA ALA A 148 -24.01 -10.19 -14.87
C ALA A 148 -24.12 -10.46 -16.37
N PHE A 149 -23.01 -10.72 -17.05
CA PHE A 149 -22.96 -10.93 -18.50
C PHE A 149 -21.86 -11.90 -18.93
N GLU A 150 -22.03 -12.52 -20.10
CA GLU A 150 -21.10 -13.47 -20.74
C GLU A 150 -21.04 -13.15 -22.23
N ASP A 151 -19.84 -12.96 -22.79
CA ASP A 151 -19.61 -12.54 -24.19
C ASP A 151 -20.46 -11.35 -24.71
N GLY A 152 -20.88 -10.45 -23.80
CA GLY A 152 -21.69 -9.26 -24.07
C GLY A 152 -23.21 -9.49 -23.98
N VAL A 153 -23.65 -10.71 -23.67
CA VAL A 153 -25.05 -11.07 -23.42
C VAL A 153 -25.36 -10.99 -21.92
N ILE A 154 -26.47 -10.35 -21.53
CA ILE A 154 -26.91 -10.29 -20.13
C ILE A 154 -27.35 -11.67 -19.65
N ILE A 155 -26.95 -12.02 -18.43
CA ILE A 155 -27.47 -13.13 -17.63
C ILE A 155 -28.57 -12.65 -16.68
N ALA A 156 -28.33 -11.55 -15.97
CA ALA A 156 -29.30 -10.88 -15.08
C ALA A 156 -28.91 -9.42 -14.80
N ASP A 157 -29.89 -8.58 -14.46
CA ASP A 157 -29.74 -7.20 -14.00
C ASP A 157 -30.69 -6.87 -12.83
N ALA A 158 -30.31 -5.92 -11.97
CA ALA A 158 -31.12 -5.45 -10.85
C ALA A 158 -30.67 -4.04 -10.37
N GLY A 159 -31.60 -3.26 -9.81
CA GLY A 159 -31.35 -1.90 -9.31
C GLY A 159 -31.28 -0.84 -10.43
N GLU A 160 -30.71 0.32 -10.13
CA GLU A 160 -30.57 1.44 -11.08
C GLU A 160 -29.15 1.45 -11.69
N LEU A 161 -29.06 1.27 -13.01
CA LEU A 161 -27.82 1.29 -13.78
C LEU A 161 -27.69 2.61 -14.57
N PRO A 162 -26.47 3.10 -14.83
CA PRO A 162 -26.25 4.41 -15.47
C PRO A 162 -26.61 4.44 -16.97
N ALA A 163 -26.82 3.27 -17.58
CA ALA A 163 -27.28 3.09 -18.96
C ALA A 163 -28.00 1.73 -19.08
N GLU A 164 -28.61 1.45 -20.24
CA GLU A 164 -29.22 0.14 -20.53
C GLU A 164 -28.21 -0.99 -20.35
N ALA A 165 -28.62 -2.05 -19.64
CA ALA A 165 -27.76 -3.18 -19.28
C ALA A 165 -27.13 -3.88 -20.50
N GLU A 166 -27.82 -3.91 -21.66
CA GLU A 166 -27.28 -4.52 -22.89
C GLU A 166 -26.09 -3.71 -23.42
N GLN A 167 -26.22 -2.38 -23.42
CA GLN A 167 -25.16 -1.47 -23.83
C GLN A 167 -23.96 -1.54 -22.86
N MET A 168 -24.25 -1.62 -21.56
CA MET A 168 -23.24 -1.81 -20.50
C MET A 168 -22.48 -3.14 -20.66
N ALA A 169 -23.18 -4.25 -20.93
CA ALA A 169 -22.57 -5.56 -21.16
C ALA A 169 -21.67 -5.56 -22.40
N ILE A 170 -22.17 -5.08 -23.55
CA ILE A 170 -21.40 -5.00 -24.81
C ILE A 170 -20.15 -4.13 -24.62
N LYS A 171 -20.28 -2.93 -24.03
CA LYS A 171 -19.13 -2.02 -23.81
C LYS A 171 -18.14 -2.55 -22.78
N SER A 172 -18.61 -3.28 -21.78
CA SER A 172 -17.74 -3.97 -20.83
C SER A 172 -16.96 -5.09 -21.52
N THR A 173 -17.60 -5.93 -22.34
CA THR A 173 -16.91 -6.97 -23.13
C THR A 173 -15.91 -6.39 -24.13
N GLU A 174 -16.24 -5.31 -24.84
CA GLU A 174 -15.27 -4.59 -25.68
C GLU A 174 -14.04 -4.15 -24.87
N GLY A 175 -14.26 -3.45 -23.75
CA GLY A 175 -13.17 -2.97 -22.87
C GLY A 175 -12.32 -4.09 -22.28
N LEU A 176 -12.96 -5.17 -21.80
CA LEU A 176 -12.28 -6.33 -21.25
C LEU A 176 -11.50 -7.11 -22.31
N SER A 177 -11.99 -7.21 -23.55
CA SER A 177 -11.23 -7.82 -24.66
C SER A 177 -9.98 -6.99 -25.01
N GLY A 178 -10.09 -5.65 -25.00
CA GLY A 178 -8.94 -4.75 -25.14
C GLY A 178 -7.90 -4.95 -24.03
N ILE A 179 -8.36 -4.99 -22.76
CA ILE A 179 -7.51 -5.26 -21.61
C ILE A 179 -6.85 -6.64 -21.69
N SER A 180 -7.58 -7.68 -22.13
CA SER A 180 -7.00 -9.02 -22.34
C SER A 180 -5.89 -8.99 -23.39
N SER A 181 -6.11 -8.32 -24.53
CA SER A 181 -5.09 -8.21 -25.59
C SER A 181 -3.83 -7.45 -25.12
N MET A 182 -4.00 -6.48 -24.22
CA MET A 182 -2.90 -5.78 -23.55
C MET A 182 -2.21 -6.66 -22.49
N GLN A 183 -2.96 -7.49 -21.76
CA GLN A 183 -2.39 -8.46 -20.81
C GLN A 183 -1.57 -9.52 -21.54
N ASP A 184 -2.08 -10.07 -22.64
CA ASP A 184 -1.36 -11.03 -23.51
C ASP A 184 -0.07 -10.42 -24.07
N SER A 185 -0.10 -9.18 -24.56
CA SER A 185 1.10 -8.50 -25.07
C SER A 185 2.15 -8.20 -24.00
N LEU A 186 1.72 -8.03 -22.75
CA LEU A 186 2.58 -7.82 -21.57
C LEU A 186 2.91 -9.13 -20.81
N SER A 187 2.47 -10.29 -21.30
CA SER A 187 2.58 -11.59 -20.60
C SER A 187 2.00 -11.61 -19.17
N LEU A 188 1.03 -10.74 -18.90
CA LEU A 188 0.25 -10.69 -17.66
C LEU A 188 -0.90 -11.69 -17.72
N LYS A 189 -1.35 -12.18 -16.56
CA LYS A 189 -2.57 -13.00 -16.48
C LYS A 189 -3.82 -12.12 -16.44
N GLY A 190 -4.96 -12.74 -16.77
CA GLY A 190 -6.28 -12.12 -16.86
C GLY A 190 -6.70 -11.32 -15.63
N PHE A 191 -7.64 -10.40 -15.82
CA PHE A 191 -8.19 -9.60 -14.72
C PHE A 191 -8.99 -10.46 -13.72
N ASP A 192 -8.75 -10.26 -12.42
CA ASP A 192 -9.68 -10.67 -11.36
C ASP A 192 -10.77 -9.60 -11.16
N ARG A 193 -10.38 -8.32 -11.28
CA ARG A 193 -11.22 -7.15 -10.99
C ARG A 193 -10.79 -5.92 -11.80
N LEU A 194 -11.76 -5.22 -12.37
CA LEU A 194 -11.65 -3.86 -12.90
C LEU A 194 -12.43 -2.89 -11.99
N VAL A 195 -11.93 -1.68 -11.79
CA VAL A 195 -12.66 -0.61 -11.08
C VAL A 195 -12.52 0.69 -11.88
N LEU A 196 -13.64 1.24 -12.31
CA LEU A 196 -13.73 2.48 -13.08
C LEU A 196 -14.46 3.53 -12.25
N TRP A 197 -13.73 4.58 -11.86
CA TRP A 197 -14.25 5.70 -11.09
C TRP A 197 -14.81 6.75 -12.06
N LEU A 198 -16.07 7.15 -11.87
CA LEU A 198 -16.77 8.15 -12.66
C LEU A 198 -17.41 9.20 -11.73
N ASP A 199 -17.71 10.39 -12.26
CA ASP A 199 -18.26 11.50 -11.46
C ASP A 199 -19.60 11.17 -10.78
N SER A 200 -20.36 10.21 -11.33
CA SER A 200 -21.66 9.75 -10.83
C SER A 200 -21.62 8.50 -9.95
N GLY A 201 -20.46 7.84 -9.78
CA GLY A 201 -20.33 6.57 -9.06
C GLY A 201 -19.19 5.69 -9.57
N VAL A 202 -19.08 4.48 -9.05
CA VAL A 202 -17.99 3.55 -9.36
C VAL A 202 -18.52 2.27 -9.99
N LEU A 203 -18.05 1.96 -11.20
CA LEU A 203 -18.32 0.72 -11.90
C LEU A 203 -17.22 -0.30 -11.58
N LEU A 204 -17.62 -1.35 -10.86
CA LEU A 204 -16.79 -2.46 -10.45
C LEU A 204 -17.14 -3.67 -11.32
N LEU A 205 -16.18 -4.21 -12.09
CA LEU A 205 -16.34 -5.50 -12.79
C LEU A 205 -15.49 -6.56 -12.09
N ALA A 206 -16.06 -7.71 -11.76
CA ALA A 206 -15.37 -8.85 -11.17
C ALA A 206 -15.51 -10.10 -12.06
N ASN A 207 -14.40 -10.82 -12.22
CA ASN A 207 -14.37 -12.05 -13.02
C ASN A 207 -15.03 -13.21 -12.24
N ALA A 208 -16.00 -13.88 -12.87
CA ALA A 208 -16.77 -14.98 -12.29
C ALA A 208 -16.63 -16.30 -13.09
N GLY A 209 -15.53 -16.47 -13.82
CA GLY A 209 -15.22 -17.66 -14.62
C GLY A 209 -15.34 -17.39 -16.11
N SER A 210 -16.44 -17.83 -16.73
CA SER A 210 -16.79 -17.44 -18.11
C SER A 210 -17.64 -16.17 -18.18
N ALA A 211 -18.38 -15.87 -17.11
CA ALA A 211 -19.16 -14.65 -16.95
C ALA A 211 -18.41 -13.57 -16.15
N THR A 212 -18.86 -12.31 -16.27
CA THR A 212 -18.42 -11.16 -15.48
C THR A 212 -19.59 -10.59 -14.68
N LEU A 213 -19.34 -10.26 -13.40
CA LEU A 213 -20.27 -9.57 -12.51
C LEU A 213 -19.93 -8.07 -12.50
N GLY A 214 -20.85 -7.23 -12.99
CA GLY A 214 -20.79 -5.78 -12.91
C GLY A 214 -21.61 -5.21 -11.75
N LEU A 215 -21.05 -4.25 -11.03
CA LEU A 215 -21.66 -3.58 -9.89
C LEU A 215 -21.48 -2.06 -10.04
N TRP A 216 -22.59 -1.33 -10.05
CA TRP A 216 -22.63 0.12 -10.00
C TRP A 216 -22.80 0.56 -8.55
N THR A 217 -21.82 1.29 -8.01
CA THR A 217 -21.66 1.48 -6.55
C THR A 217 -21.43 2.94 -6.18
N THR A 218 -21.76 3.28 -4.94
CA THR A 218 -21.43 4.59 -4.36
C THR A 218 -19.90 4.73 -4.18
N PRO A 219 -19.32 5.95 -4.27
CA PRO A 219 -17.86 6.14 -4.19
C PRO A 219 -17.23 5.80 -2.84
N ASN A 220 -18.04 5.53 -1.80
CA ASN A 220 -17.59 5.11 -0.47
C ASN A 220 -17.77 3.59 -0.22
N ALA A 221 -18.23 2.81 -1.21
CA ALA A 221 -18.50 1.38 -1.05
C ALA A 221 -17.20 0.56 -0.89
N ASP A 222 -17.18 -0.40 0.05
CA ASP A 222 -16.06 -1.33 0.16
C ASP A 222 -16.18 -2.44 -0.89
N HIS A 223 -15.55 -2.21 -2.05
CA HIS A 223 -15.49 -3.16 -3.15
C HIS A 223 -14.90 -4.54 -2.77
N GLN A 224 -14.09 -4.63 -1.71
CA GLN A 224 -13.53 -5.89 -1.24
C GLN A 224 -14.52 -6.63 -0.33
N HIS A 225 -15.25 -5.90 0.51
CA HIS A 225 -16.38 -6.43 1.27
C HIS A 225 -17.50 -6.94 0.34
N LEU A 226 -17.88 -6.19 -0.71
CA LEU A 226 -18.91 -6.60 -1.67
C LEU A 226 -18.55 -7.91 -2.38
N ILE A 227 -17.31 -8.06 -2.86
CA ILE A 227 -16.84 -9.30 -3.51
C ILE A 227 -16.76 -10.46 -2.51
N ALA A 228 -16.28 -10.22 -1.28
CA ALA A 228 -16.23 -11.25 -0.25
C ALA A 228 -17.64 -11.78 0.11
N ASN A 229 -18.64 -10.91 0.15
CA ASN A 229 -20.04 -11.30 0.35
C ASN A 229 -20.60 -12.07 -0.86
N ALA A 230 -20.30 -11.64 -2.09
CA ALA A 230 -20.69 -12.39 -3.29
C ALA A 230 -20.14 -13.83 -3.25
N ALA A 231 -18.86 -14.00 -2.91
CA ALA A 231 -18.23 -15.31 -2.75
C ALA A 231 -18.82 -16.12 -1.57
N ALA A 232 -19.24 -15.48 -0.49
CA ALA A 232 -19.90 -16.15 0.64
C ALA A 232 -21.31 -16.68 0.29
N MET A 233 -22.04 -15.98 -0.59
CA MET A 233 -23.34 -16.47 -1.09
C MET A 233 -23.18 -17.71 -2.00
N VAL A 234 -22.06 -17.84 -2.71
CA VAL A 234 -21.71 -19.04 -3.49
C VAL A 234 -21.45 -20.25 -2.59
N ASP A 235 -20.69 -20.08 -1.50
CA ASP A 235 -20.44 -21.14 -0.51
C ASP A 235 -21.74 -21.67 0.16
N LEU A 236 -22.81 -20.88 0.15
CA LEU A 236 -24.12 -21.21 0.72
C LEU A 236 -25.10 -21.84 -0.29
N ALA A 237 -24.76 -21.88 -1.58
CA ALA A 237 -25.58 -22.52 -2.60
C ALA A 237 -25.50 -24.06 -2.47
N PRO A 238 -26.62 -24.77 -2.27
CA PRO A 238 -26.59 -26.22 -2.06
C PRO A 238 -26.27 -26.97 -3.37
N GLU A 239 -25.23 -27.78 -3.37
CA GLU A 239 -24.94 -28.70 -4.47
C GLU A 239 -26.16 -29.61 -4.77
N PRO A 240 -26.46 -29.91 -6.05
CA PRO A 240 -27.64 -30.68 -6.44
C PRO A 240 -27.51 -32.16 -6.06
N MET A 241 -27.90 -32.51 -4.82
CA MET A 241 -27.81 -33.86 -4.24
C MET A 241 -28.64 -34.97 -4.94
N ILE A 242 -29.35 -34.67 -6.03
CA ILE A 242 -30.19 -35.66 -6.75
C ILE A 242 -29.56 -35.94 -8.11
N ALA A 243 -28.96 -37.12 -8.24
CA ALA A 243 -28.40 -37.58 -9.50
C ALA A 243 -29.50 -37.83 -10.56
N PRO A 244 -29.39 -37.32 -11.80
CA PRO A 244 -30.37 -37.56 -12.84
C PRO A 244 -30.28 -39.02 -13.34
N GLU A 245 -31.44 -39.67 -13.54
CA GLU A 245 -31.53 -41.07 -13.98
C GLU A 245 -31.01 -41.27 -15.42
N ILE A 246 -31.10 -40.23 -16.25
CA ILE A 246 -30.58 -40.17 -17.62
C ILE A 246 -29.76 -38.89 -17.75
N LEU A 247 -28.55 -38.97 -18.30
CA LEU A 247 -27.76 -37.77 -18.61
C LEU A 247 -28.31 -37.05 -19.86
N PRO A 248 -28.27 -35.70 -19.89
CA PRO A 248 -28.63 -34.90 -21.06
C PRO A 248 -27.74 -35.29 -22.25
N GLU A 249 -28.30 -35.26 -23.47
CA GLU A 249 -27.60 -35.85 -24.62
C GLU A 249 -26.29 -35.15 -24.99
N GLY A 250 -26.19 -33.84 -24.73
CA GLY A 250 -24.98 -33.04 -24.96
C GLY A 250 -24.57 -32.91 -26.43
N PHE A 251 -23.48 -32.19 -26.67
CA PHE A 251 -22.88 -32.09 -28.00
C PHE A 251 -21.90 -33.24 -28.25
N LEU A 252 -22.08 -33.98 -29.35
CA LEU A 252 -21.23 -35.12 -29.71
C LEU A 252 -19.87 -34.66 -30.27
N MET A 253 -18.82 -34.74 -29.45
CA MET A 253 -17.44 -34.42 -29.86
C MET A 253 -16.84 -35.53 -30.72
N ARG A 254 -16.98 -36.80 -30.30
CA ARG A 254 -16.30 -37.93 -30.95
C ARG A 254 -17.06 -39.25 -30.78
N ALA A 255 -17.20 -40.02 -31.86
CA ALA A 255 -17.75 -41.37 -31.85
C ALA A 255 -16.70 -42.40 -32.29
N GLY A 256 -16.86 -43.65 -31.84
CA GLY A 256 -16.02 -44.78 -32.24
C GLY A 256 -16.38 -46.06 -31.49
N LYS A 257 -15.51 -47.07 -31.53
CA LYS A 257 -15.70 -48.32 -30.78
C LYS A 257 -14.94 -48.32 -29.46
N SER A 258 -15.51 -49.00 -28.48
CA SER A 258 -14.92 -49.24 -27.16
C SER A 258 -13.64 -50.09 -27.20
N GLY A 259 -12.87 -50.03 -26.12
CA GLY A 259 -11.63 -50.79 -25.91
C GLY A 259 -10.56 -49.92 -25.26
N VAL A 260 -9.62 -50.52 -24.51
CA VAL A 260 -8.66 -49.79 -23.65
C VAL A 260 -7.93 -48.65 -24.38
N ASP A 261 -7.25 -48.95 -25.50
CA ASP A 261 -6.50 -47.94 -26.26
C ASP A 261 -7.39 -46.92 -26.99
N SER A 262 -8.66 -47.28 -27.30
CA SER A 262 -9.64 -46.38 -27.90
C SER A 262 -10.16 -45.38 -26.85
N MET A 263 -10.56 -45.88 -25.67
CA MET A 263 -10.97 -45.09 -24.52
C MET A 263 -9.88 -44.10 -24.11
N ILE A 264 -8.63 -44.55 -23.95
CA ILE A 264 -7.49 -43.67 -23.63
C ILE A 264 -7.28 -42.60 -24.72
N THR A 265 -7.63 -42.89 -25.99
CA THR A 265 -7.52 -41.92 -27.08
C THR A 265 -8.69 -40.92 -27.11
N MET A 266 -9.92 -41.36 -26.80
CA MET A 266 -11.07 -40.47 -26.62
C MET A 266 -10.89 -39.55 -25.40
N LEU A 267 -10.47 -40.10 -24.26
CA LEU A 267 -10.19 -39.33 -23.04
C LEU A 267 -9.03 -38.35 -23.24
N ARG A 268 -7.99 -38.71 -24.01
CA ARG A 268 -6.96 -37.74 -24.43
C ARG A 268 -7.53 -36.62 -25.29
N THR A 269 -8.52 -36.90 -26.15
CA THR A 269 -9.20 -35.85 -26.93
C THR A 269 -9.93 -34.89 -25.99
N GLY A 270 -10.66 -35.44 -25.02
CA GLY A 270 -11.32 -34.65 -23.97
C GLY A 270 -10.35 -33.80 -23.13
N LEU A 271 -9.11 -34.26 -22.91
CA LEU A 271 -8.07 -33.47 -22.24
C LEU A 271 -7.44 -32.40 -23.16
N GLU A 272 -7.21 -32.73 -24.43
CA GLU A 272 -6.73 -31.80 -25.47
C GLU A 272 -7.74 -30.65 -25.71
N GLU A 273 -9.04 -30.91 -25.54
CA GLU A 273 -10.16 -29.98 -25.76
C GLU A 273 -10.79 -29.44 -24.44
N LYS A 274 -10.22 -29.76 -23.27
CA LYS A 274 -10.76 -29.43 -21.92
C LYS A 274 -12.26 -29.70 -21.74
N VAL A 275 -12.76 -30.84 -22.22
CA VAL A 275 -14.19 -31.18 -22.26
C VAL A 275 -14.77 -31.41 -20.85
N ASP A 276 -15.78 -30.61 -20.55
CA ASP A 276 -16.77 -30.84 -19.50
C ASP A 276 -17.93 -31.70 -20.08
N GLY A 277 -18.18 -32.90 -19.54
CA GLY A 277 -19.21 -33.81 -20.05
C GLY A 277 -19.01 -35.28 -19.66
N TYR A 278 -19.20 -36.20 -20.61
CA TYR A 278 -19.11 -37.65 -20.38
C TYR A 278 -18.72 -38.49 -21.60
N LEU A 279 -18.09 -39.63 -21.34
CA LEU A 279 -17.88 -40.71 -22.30
C LEU A 279 -18.93 -41.80 -22.05
N LEU A 280 -19.98 -41.80 -22.87
CA LEU A 280 -21.04 -42.81 -22.90
C LEU A 280 -20.59 -44.04 -23.70
N ILE A 281 -20.75 -45.22 -23.14
CA ILE A 281 -20.41 -46.51 -23.75
C ILE A 281 -21.63 -47.42 -23.68
N GLU A 282 -22.13 -47.86 -24.85
CA GLU A 282 -23.37 -48.63 -24.97
C GLU A 282 -23.11 -50.04 -25.53
N GLY A 283 -23.53 -51.03 -24.75
CA GLY A 283 -23.51 -52.45 -25.11
C GLY A 283 -24.93 -53.04 -25.15
N PRO A 284 -25.07 -54.35 -25.47
CA PRO A 284 -26.37 -55.02 -25.58
C PRO A 284 -27.02 -55.24 -24.20
N GLY A 285 -27.68 -54.19 -23.69
CA GLY A 285 -28.34 -54.17 -22.38
C GLY A 285 -27.52 -53.53 -21.26
N GLU A 286 -26.32 -53.05 -21.55
CA GLU A 286 -25.38 -52.42 -20.62
C GLU A 286 -25.08 -50.99 -21.06
N LYS A 287 -24.98 -50.06 -20.10
CA LYS A 287 -24.50 -48.68 -20.32
C LYS A 287 -23.48 -48.35 -19.24
N HIS A 288 -22.41 -47.66 -19.63
CA HIS A 288 -21.40 -47.13 -18.71
C HIS A 288 -21.08 -45.68 -19.10
N GLU A 289 -21.03 -44.80 -18.13
CA GLU A 289 -20.83 -43.36 -18.34
C GLU A 289 -19.62 -42.92 -17.51
N VAL A 290 -18.48 -42.65 -18.16
CA VAL A 290 -17.33 -42.03 -17.47
C VAL A 290 -17.56 -40.52 -17.49
N ILE A 291 -17.74 -39.91 -16.31
CA ILE A 291 -17.98 -38.48 -16.18
C ILE A 291 -16.64 -37.74 -16.23
N ILE A 292 -16.59 -36.66 -17.01
CA ILE A 292 -15.37 -35.94 -17.34
C ILE A 292 -15.55 -34.46 -16.99
N ARG A 293 -14.60 -33.88 -16.24
CA ARG A 293 -14.56 -32.44 -15.94
C ARG A 293 -13.24 -31.87 -16.42
N GLN A 294 -13.27 -30.86 -17.29
CA GLN A 294 -12.11 -30.26 -17.97
C GLN A 294 -11.13 -31.30 -18.58
N GLY A 295 -11.63 -32.46 -19.03
CA GLY A 295 -10.82 -33.56 -19.56
C GLY A 295 -10.30 -34.59 -18.53
N MET A 296 -10.54 -34.40 -17.24
CA MET A 296 -10.24 -35.37 -16.18
C MET A 296 -11.42 -36.35 -15.95
N PRO A 297 -11.22 -37.67 -15.90
CA PRO A 297 -12.23 -38.62 -15.40
C PRO A 297 -12.50 -38.40 -13.90
N VAL A 298 -13.71 -37.99 -13.52
CA VAL A 298 -14.08 -37.68 -12.12
C VAL A 298 -14.83 -38.84 -11.44
N THR A 299 -15.66 -39.56 -12.18
CA THR A 299 -16.29 -40.80 -11.69
C THR A 299 -16.76 -41.68 -12.86
N ILE A 300 -17.24 -42.88 -12.57
CA ILE A 300 -17.91 -43.76 -13.53
C ILE A 300 -19.29 -44.15 -12.98
N ARG A 301 -20.33 -44.03 -13.81
CA ARG A 301 -21.67 -44.57 -13.55
C ARG A 301 -21.77 -45.93 -14.25
N SER A 302 -22.16 -46.95 -13.49
CA SER A 302 -22.22 -48.34 -13.94
C SER A 302 -23.21 -49.12 -13.08
N ARG A 303 -23.72 -50.26 -13.57
CA ARG A 303 -24.48 -51.24 -12.76
C ARG A 303 -23.60 -52.16 -11.89
N SER A 304 -22.32 -51.84 -11.75
CA SER A 304 -21.31 -52.68 -11.09
C SER A 304 -20.63 -51.88 -9.99
N ASP A 305 -20.80 -52.30 -8.74
CA ASP A 305 -20.32 -51.58 -7.56
C ASP A 305 -18.78 -51.47 -7.52
N ASP A 306 -18.07 -52.49 -8.02
CA ASP A 306 -16.60 -52.49 -8.13
C ASP A 306 -16.09 -51.63 -9.29
N LEU A 307 -15.20 -50.66 -9.00
CA LEU A 307 -14.49 -49.85 -10.00
C LEU A 307 -13.76 -50.71 -11.05
N GLN A 308 -13.12 -51.80 -10.64
CA GLN A 308 -12.42 -52.70 -11.58
C GLN A 308 -13.39 -53.42 -12.52
N ALA A 309 -14.57 -53.80 -12.04
CA ALA A 309 -15.61 -54.41 -12.87
C ALA A 309 -16.21 -53.38 -13.85
N ALA A 310 -16.45 -52.16 -13.38
CA ALA A 310 -16.97 -51.05 -14.19
C ALA A 310 -16.03 -50.74 -15.38
N VAL A 311 -14.72 -50.56 -15.10
CA VAL A 311 -13.73 -50.31 -16.16
C VAL A 311 -13.53 -51.53 -17.06
N PHE A 312 -13.62 -52.75 -16.53
CA PHE A 312 -13.55 -53.96 -17.37
C PHE A 312 -14.74 -54.05 -18.34
N ALA A 313 -15.96 -53.76 -17.89
CA ALA A 313 -17.17 -53.77 -18.71
C ALA A 313 -17.15 -52.65 -19.76
N ALA A 314 -16.85 -51.41 -19.34
CA ALA A 314 -16.69 -50.24 -20.21
C ALA A 314 -15.59 -50.39 -21.28
N THR A 315 -14.61 -51.27 -21.07
CA THR A 315 -13.56 -51.60 -22.06
C THR A 315 -13.85 -52.86 -22.89
N THR A 316 -15.08 -53.40 -22.87
CA THR A 316 -15.50 -54.55 -23.69
C THR A 316 -15.46 -54.20 -25.18
N PRO A 317 -14.60 -54.84 -26.01
CA PRO A 317 -14.39 -54.42 -27.39
C PRO A 317 -15.62 -54.74 -28.26
N GLY A 318 -16.10 -53.73 -28.99
CA GLY A 318 -17.24 -53.85 -29.91
C GLY A 318 -18.56 -53.30 -29.37
N PHE A 319 -18.55 -52.68 -28.19
CA PHE A 319 -19.56 -51.70 -27.79
C PHE A 319 -19.28 -50.37 -28.53
N ASP A 320 -20.29 -49.52 -28.68
CA ASP A 320 -20.11 -48.20 -29.27
C ASP A 320 -19.83 -47.17 -28.16
N ALA A 321 -18.94 -46.22 -28.44
CA ALA A 321 -18.43 -45.26 -27.47
C ALA A 321 -18.50 -43.84 -28.04
N THR A 322 -19.11 -42.92 -27.29
CA THR A 322 -19.35 -41.52 -27.68
C THR A 322 -18.94 -40.56 -26.58
N LEU A 323 -18.02 -39.64 -26.91
CA LEU A 323 -17.64 -38.50 -26.08
C LEU A 323 -18.61 -37.35 -26.35
N ARG A 324 -19.31 -36.91 -25.30
CA ARG A 324 -20.35 -35.88 -25.34
C ARG A 324 -19.99 -34.75 -24.35
N ARG A 325 -20.10 -33.50 -24.78
CA ARG A 325 -19.94 -32.29 -23.94
C ARG A 325 -21.30 -31.90 -23.35
N ILE A 326 -21.37 -31.58 -22.07
CA ILE A 326 -22.58 -31.10 -21.37
C ILE A 326 -22.32 -29.69 -20.82
N GLU A 327 -23.36 -28.94 -20.49
CA GLU A 327 -23.25 -27.77 -19.60
C GLU A 327 -22.69 -28.16 -18.22
N ARG A 328 -21.87 -27.27 -17.65
CA ARG A 328 -21.13 -27.54 -16.41
C ARG A 328 -22.01 -27.61 -15.17
N SER A 329 -23.17 -26.97 -15.21
CA SER A 329 -24.26 -27.04 -14.23
C SER A 329 -24.74 -28.49 -14.00
N GLU A 330 -24.89 -29.26 -15.06
CA GLU A 330 -25.44 -30.62 -15.02
C GLU A 330 -24.42 -31.67 -14.57
N ILE A 331 -23.12 -31.34 -14.64
CA ILE A 331 -22.02 -32.23 -14.25
C ILE A 331 -21.99 -32.50 -12.73
N ALA A 332 -22.41 -31.54 -11.90
CA ALA A 332 -22.51 -31.76 -10.46
C ALA A 332 -23.49 -32.91 -10.12
N GLY A 333 -24.68 -32.88 -10.75
CA GLY A 333 -25.65 -33.99 -10.65
C GLY A 333 -25.15 -35.29 -11.27
N ALA A 334 -24.40 -35.22 -12.37
CA ALA A 334 -23.79 -36.39 -13.00
C ALA A 334 -22.75 -37.09 -12.08
N ILE A 335 -21.94 -36.32 -11.35
CA ILE A 335 -20.96 -36.83 -10.38
C ILE A 335 -21.65 -37.53 -9.21
N ALA A 336 -22.74 -36.95 -8.68
CA ALA A 336 -23.52 -37.52 -7.57
C ALA A 336 -24.11 -38.92 -7.88
N GLY A 337 -24.17 -39.30 -9.16
CA GLY A 337 -24.67 -40.60 -9.62
C GLY A 337 -23.58 -41.65 -9.94
N GLY A 338 -22.32 -41.43 -9.55
CA GLY A 338 -21.20 -42.33 -9.80
C GLY A 338 -20.82 -43.24 -8.60
N LEU A 339 -19.78 -44.06 -8.78
CA LEU A 339 -19.27 -44.93 -7.71
C LEU A 339 -18.55 -44.14 -6.61
N SER A 340 -18.85 -44.46 -5.35
CA SER A 340 -18.20 -43.91 -4.15
C SER A 340 -16.70 -44.20 -4.07
N ASP A 341 -16.31 -45.38 -4.55
CA ASP A 341 -14.96 -45.93 -4.43
C ASP A 341 -14.09 -45.55 -5.66
N PHE A 342 -14.54 -44.57 -6.44
CA PHE A 342 -13.75 -44.01 -7.53
C PHE A 342 -12.55 -43.24 -6.97
N SER A 343 -11.39 -43.46 -7.59
CA SER A 343 -10.25 -42.57 -7.51
C SER A 343 -9.53 -42.55 -8.86
N LEU A 344 -8.89 -41.44 -9.21
CA LEU A 344 -8.23 -41.31 -10.51
C LEU A 344 -7.00 -42.25 -10.60
N ASN A 345 -6.27 -42.41 -9.51
CA ASN A 345 -5.26 -43.48 -9.39
C ASN A 345 -5.86 -44.89 -9.52
N GLY A 346 -7.02 -45.13 -8.88
CA GLY A 346 -7.76 -46.40 -9.01
C GLY A 346 -8.12 -46.69 -10.46
N PHE A 347 -8.71 -45.72 -11.15
CA PHE A 347 -9.12 -45.79 -12.56
C PHE A 347 -7.94 -46.03 -13.51
N ILE A 348 -6.82 -45.31 -13.33
CA ILE A 348 -5.57 -45.53 -14.08
C ILE A 348 -5.02 -46.94 -13.84
N SER A 349 -5.06 -47.44 -12.60
CA SER A 349 -4.61 -48.79 -12.27
C SER A 349 -5.50 -49.88 -12.89
N ALA A 350 -6.81 -49.64 -12.92
CA ALA A 350 -7.80 -50.52 -13.54
C ALA A 350 -7.63 -50.54 -15.07
N LEU A 351 -7.51 -49.39 -15.72
CA LEU A 351 -7.29 -49.30 -17.17
C LEU A 351 -5.98 -49.98 -17.61
N ALA A 352 -4.90 -49.81 -16.85
CA ALA A 352 -3.62 -50.43 -17.19
C ALA A 352 -3.64 -51.96 -17.06
N THR A 353 -4.36 -52.49 -16.07
CA THR A 353 -4.46 -53.94 -15.82
C THR A 353 -5.58 -54.61 -16.63
N CYS A 354 -6.61 -53.86 -17.04
CA CYS A 354 -7.74 -54.37 -17.81
C CYS A 354 -7.29 -55.11 -19.06
N ARG A 355 -7.66 -56.40 -19.12
CA ARG A 355 -7.46 -57.29 -20.28
C ARG A 355 -5.98 -57.46 -20.70
N THR A 356 -5.00 -57.10 -19.85
CA THR A 356 -3.55 -57.30 -20.14
C THR A 356 -2.80 -58.03 -19.01
N ARG A 357 -2.04 -59.07 -19.38
CA ARG A 357 -1.19 -59.88 -18.47
C ARG A 357 0.32 -59.70 -18.72
N SER A 358 0.70 -58.58 -19.35
CA SER A 358 2.07 -58.29 -19.77
C SER A 358 2.54 -57.03 -19.05
N ASP A 359 3.53 -57.16 -18.17
CA ASP A 359 3.98 -56.07 -17.31
C ASP A 359 4.51 -54.88 -18.11
N SER A 360 5.17 -55.12 -19.26
CA SER A 360 5.61 -54.06 -20.17
C SER A 360 4.46 -53.33 -20.86
N ARG A 361 3.33 -54.01 -21.16
CA ARG A 361 2.11 -53.31 -21.61
C ARG A 361 1.45 -52.54 -20.48
N GLN A 362 1.42 -53.07 -19.26
CA GLN A 362 0.90 -52.32 -18.11
C GLN A 362 1.76 -51.08 -17.79
N GLN A 363 3.09 -51.18 -17.91
CA GLN A 363 4.02 -50.05 -17.74
C GLN A 363 3.78 -48.98 -18.80
N THR A 364 3.78 -49.33 -20.09
CA THR A 364 3.54 -48.36 -21.17
C THR A 364 2.15 -47.72 -21.12
N LEU A 365 1.11 -48.44 -20.67
CA LEU A 365 -0.21 -47.86 -20.40
C LEU A 365 -0.20 -46.91 -19.19
N ARG A 366 0.46 -47.28 -18.08
CA ARG A 366 0.64 -46.40 -16.90
C ARG A 366 1.42 -45.14 -17.26
N GLU A 367 2.50 -45.24 -18.02
CA GLU A 367 3.27 -44.09 -18.50
C GLU A 367 2.43 -43.17 -19.40
N ARG A 368 1.64 -43.73 -20.31
CA ARG A 368 0.75 -42.94 -21.18
C ARG A 368 -0.30 -42.18 -20.37
N MET A 369 -0.87 -42.78 -19.33
CA MET A 369 -1.86 -42.12 -18.46
C MET A 369 -1.23 -41.17 -17.44
N ALA A 370 -0.04 -41.46 -16.92
CA ALA A 370 0.70 -40.56 -16.03
C ALA A 370 1.11 -39.25 -16.73
N ARG A 371 1.38 -39.30 -18.04
CA ARG A 371 1.59 -38.08 -18.86
C ARG A 371 0.33 -37.26 -19.12
N MET A 372 -0.86 -37.81 -18.84
CA MET A 372 -2.15 -37.10 -18.97
C MET A 372 -2.58 -36.57 -17.60
N TRP A 373 -2.76 -37.45 -16.61
CA TRP A 373 -3.37 -37.12 -15.31
C TRP A 373 -2.48 -37.44 -14.10
N GLY A 374 -1.19 -37.74 -14.29
CA GLY A 374 -0.29 -38.15 -13.20
C GLY A 374 0.00 -37.05 -12.18
N PHE A 375 -0.25 -35.79 -12.52
CA PHE A 375 -0.25 -34.69 -11.56
C PHE A 375 -1.54 -34.68 -10.73
N GLU A 376 -2.72 -34.71 -11.38
CA GLU A 376 -4.03 -34.60 -10.72
C GLU A 376 -4.32 -35.80 -9.82
N ALA A 377 -4.03 -37.02 -10.27
CA ALA A 377 -4.09 -38.23 -9.43
C ALA A 377 -3.09 -38.15 -8.26
N GLY A 378 -1.96 -37.46 -8.46
CA GLY A 378 -1.03 -37.12 -7.38
C GLY A 378 -1.64 -36.16 -6.36
N LEU A 379 -2.35 -35.12 -6.82
CA LEU A 379 -3.02 -34.12 -5.98
C LEU A 379 -4.19 -34.71 -5.19
N GLU A 380 -4.97 -35.59 -5.81
CA GLU A 380 -5.98 -36.43 -5.14
C GLU A 380 -5.35 -37.28 -4.02
N SER A 381 -4.22 -37.95 -4.30
CA SER A 381 -3.52 -38.75 -3.29
C SER A 381 -2.91 -37.88 -2.16
N LEU A 382 -2.49 -36.65 -2.48
CA LEU A 382 -2.05 -35.66 -1.52
C LEU A 382 -3.21 -35.28 -0.59
N ASP A 383 -4.40 -34.95 -1.12
CA ASP A 383 -5.59 -34.60 -0.34
C ASP A 383 -6.01 -35.74 0.60
N ILE A 384 -6.11 -36.98 0.10
CA ILE A 384 -6.42 -38.16 0.93
C ILE A 384 -5.38 -38.32 2.04
N SER A 385 -4.09 -38.10 1.74
CA SER A 385 -3.03 -38.15 2.76
C SER A 385 -3.07 -36.98 3.75
N ARG A 386 -3.51 -35.79 3.30
CA ARG A 386 -3.50 -34.53 4.06
C ARG A 386 -4.43 -34.57 5.27
N VAL A 387 -5.50 -35.37 5.18
CA VAL A 387 -6.42 -35.69 6.29
C VAL A 387 -5.72 -36.54 7.37
N GLY A 388 -4.79 -37.43 6.98
CA GLY A 388 -4.06 -38.30 7.89
C GLY A 388 -2.82 -37.69 8.55
N PHE A 389 -2.23 -36.64 7.97
CA PHE A 389 -0.98 -36.03 8.47
C PHE A 389 -1.19 -34.70 9.18
N LYS A 390 -0.66 -34.58 10.40
CA LYS A 390 -0.59 -33.31 11.13
C LYS A 390 0.64 -32.52 10.71
N LEU A 391 0.44 -31.25 10.40
CA LEU A 391 1.52 -30.31 10.07
C LEU A 391 1.92 -29.51 11.32
N ILE A 392 3.23 -29.44 11.59
CA ILE A 392 3.78 -28.74 12.76
C ILE A 392 4.61 -27.54 12.31
N GLU A 393 4.12 -26.34 12.64
CA GLU A 393 4.84 -25.08 12.56
C GLU A 393 5.56 -24.81 13.89
N HIS A 394 6.88 -24.99 13.98
CA HIS A 394 7.66 -24.44 15.10
C HIS A 394 7.94 -22.96 14.84
N LYS A 395 7.07 -22.11 15.40
CA LYS A 395 7.13 -20.65 15.28
C LYS A 395 8.40 -20.09 15.91
N ALA A 396 9.03 -19.12 15.26
CA ALA A 396 9.99 -18.25 15.93
C ALA A 396 9.26 -17.37 16.97
N ALA A 397 9.93 -17.06 18.08
CA ALA A 397 9.35 -16.22 19.13
C ALA A 397 9.29 -14.76 18.67
N GLY A 398 8.13 -14.37 18.11
CA GLY A 398 7.86 -13.01 17.61
C GLY A 398 6.85 -12.97 16.47
N GLU A 399 6.67 -14.05 15.72
CA GLU A 399 5.80 -14.07 14.54
C GLU A 399 4.33 -14.29 14.92
N ALA A 400 3.50 -13.28 14.66
CA ALA A 400 2.05 -13.33 14.86
C ALA A 400 1.42 -14.32 13.86
N SER A 401 1.09 -15.51 14.36
CA SER A 401 0.43 -16.55 13.59
C SER A 401 -1.03 -16.18 13.30
N LEU A 402 -1.23 -15.52 12.17
CA LEU A 402 -2.53 -15.50 11.49
C LEU A 402 -2.91 -16.94 11.15
N LYS A 403 -3.80 -17.50 11.98
CA LYS A 403 -4.68 -18.61 11.60
C LYS A 403 -5.68 -18.10 10.55
N PRO A 404 -6.30 -18.98 9.75
CA PRO A 404 -7.65 -18.71 9.25
C PRO A 404 -8.55 -18.39 10.45
N VAL A 405 -9.24 -17.26 10.41
CA VAL A 405 -10.11 -16.84 11.51
C VAL A 405 -11.52 -17.33 11.19
N GLU A 406 -11.99 -18.37 11.89
CA GLU A 406 -13.31 -18.98 11.72
C GLU A 406 -14.43 -18.16 12.41
N SER A 407 -14.21 -16.86 12.67
CA SER A 407 -15.18 -15.94 13.27
C SER A 407 -14.88 -14.48 12.88
N GLU A 408 -15.92 -13.74 12.48
CA GLU A 408 -15.82 -12.44 11.80
C GLU A 408 -15.27 -11.30 12.68
N THR A 409 -15.25 -11.48 14.01
CA THR A 409 -14.99 -10.43 15.01
C THR A 409 -13.53 -10.04 15.20
N ALA A 410 -12.59 -10.63 14.45
CA ALA A 410 -11.15 -10.35 14.57
C ALA A 410 -10.47 -10.01 13.22
N VAL A 411 -11.22 -9.44 12.28
CA VAL A 411 -10.62 -8.65 11.18
C VAL A 411 -9.89 -7.45 11.77
N LEU A 412 -8.77 -7.04 11.14
CA LEU A 412 -8.07 -5.80 11.48
C LEU A 412 -8.92 -4.58 11.08
N LEU A 413 -9.88 -4.23 11.94
CA LEU A 413 -10.57 -2.95 11.90
C LEU A 413 -9.52 -1.83 11.91
N PRO A 414 -9.55 -0.87 10.96
CA PRO A 414 -8.57 0.19 10.93
C PRO A 414 -8.64 0.99 12.24
N VAL A 415 -7.48 1.42 12.74
CA VAL A 415 -7.36 2.08 14.06
C VAL A 415 -8.28 3.30 14.19
N SER A 416 -8.57 3.97 13.07
CA SER A 416 -9.56 5.04 12.95
C SER A 416 -10.98 4.64 13.39
N ARG A 417 -11.43 3.41 13.15
CA ARG A 417 -12.78 2.96 13.56
C ARG A 417 -12.87 2.74 15.07
N HIS A 418 -11.89 2.10 15.70
CA HIS A 418 -11.89 1.97 17.16
C HIS A 418 -11.65 3.32 17.87
N GLN A 419 -10.88 4.23 17.27
CA GLN A 419 -10.77 5.60 17.77
C GLN A 419 -12.08 6.39 17.60
N GLY A 420 -12.79 6.24 16.47
CA GLY A 420 -14.10 6.84 16.24
C GLY A 420 -15.18 6.30 17.18
N GLU A 421 -15.24 4.98 17.38
CA GLU A 421 -16.12 4.32 18.34
C GLU A 421 -15.81 4.76 19.79
N ARG A 422 -14.54 5.03 20.13
CA ARG A 422 -14.16 5.62 21.43
C ARG A 422 -14.53 7.10 21.53
N ALA A 423 -14.35 7.88 20.46
CA ALA A 423 -14.71 9.29 20.43
C ALA A 423 -16.24 9.47 20.59
N ALA A 424 -17.05 8.69 19.87
CA ALA A 424 -18.50 8.70 19.99
C ALA A 424 -18.97 8.35 21.42
N LYS A 425 -18.34 7.35 22.06
CA LYS A 425 -18.62 6.99 23.47
C LYS A 425 -18.27 8.13 24.43
N LEU A 426 -17.11 8.77 24.24
CA LEU A 426 -16.72 9.94 25.01
C LEU A 426 -17.66 11.14 24.79
N GLU A 427 -18.24 11.31 23.60
CA GLU A 427 -19.28 12.32 23.36
C GLU A 427 -20.60 12.00 24.07
N THR A 428 -21.08 10.74 24.01
CA THR A 428 -22.29 10.35 24.75
C THR A 428 -22.13 10.48 26.27
N GLU A 429 -21.00 10.03 26.84
CA GLU A 429 -20.70 10.23 28.27
C GLU A 429 -20.61 11.71 28.65
N LEU A 430 -20.11 12.56 27.76
CA LEU A 430 -19.92 13.98 28.01
C LEU A 430 -21.25 14.75 27.94
N ASP A 431 -22.19 14.34 27.08
CA ASP A 431 -23.55 14.88 27.07
C ASP A 431 -24.40 14.37 28.24
N GLU A 432 -24.25 13.10 28.66
CA GLU A 432 -24.82 12.61 29.92
C GLU A 432 -24.31 13.41 31.12
N LYS A 433 -22.98 13.61 31.24
CA LYS A 433 -22.36 14.42 32.30
C LYS A 433 -22.81 15.88 32.22
N ARG A 434 -23.01 16.47 31.03
CA ARG A 434 -23.62 17.81 30.86
C ARG A 434 -25.04 17.86 31.43
N ILE A 435 -25.91 16.91 31.07
CA ILE A 435 -27.29 16.82 31.55
C ILE A 435 -27.32 16.66 33.08
N GLN A 436 -26.43 15.84 33.65
CA GLN A 436 -26.26 15.73 35.10
C GLN A 436 -25.84 17.05 35.74
N THR A 437 -24.86 17.79 35.19
CA THR A 437 -24.49 19.11 35.73
C THR A 437 -25.61 20.16 35.60
N ALA A 438 -26.53 20.03 34.64
CA ALA A 438 -27.70 20.91 34.54
C ALA A 438 -28.69 20.62 35.68
N ARG A 439 -29.12 19.37 35.84
CA ARG A 439 -30.03 18.92 36.91
C ARG A 439 -29.49 19.21 38.31
N LEU A 440 -28.17 19.07 38.52
CA LEU A 440 -27.55 19.38 39.81
C LEU A 440 -27.42 20.89 40.07
N LYS A 441 -27.36 21.75 39.05
CA LYS A 441 -27.45 23.22 39.24
C LYS A 441 -28.87 23.65 39.57
N GLU A 442 -29.87 23.07 38.91
CA GLU A 442 -31.29 23.32 39.18
C GLU A 442 -31.63 23.00 40.64
N LYS A 443 -31.26 21.79 41.11
CA LYS A 443 -31.37 21.42 42.54
C LYS A 443 -30.55 22.31 43.48
N LEU A 444 -29.39 22.81 43.05
CA LEU A 444 -28.59 23.75 43.83
C LEU A 444 -29.33 25.09 44.00
N GLU A 445 -29.93 25.61 42.93
CA GLU A 445 -30.70 26.85 42.94
C GLU A 445 -32.00 26.71 43.76
N GLU A 446 -32.68 25.56 43.70
CA GLU A 446 -33.83 25.22 44.57
C GLU A 446 -33.44 25.14 46.06
N SER A 447 -32.35 24.45 46.39
CA SER A 447 -31.89 24.28 47.78
C SER A 447 -31.32 25.56 48.38
N VAL A 448 -30.66 26.42 47.58
CA VAL A 448 -30.32 27.79 47.98
C VAL A 448 -31.58 28.60 48.32
N GLN A 449 -32.58 28.63 47.43
CA GLN A 449 -33.83 29.37 47.66
C GLN A 449 -34.58 28.87 48.90
N SER A 450 -34.64 27.55 49.12
CA SER A 450 -35.20 26.94 50.33
C SER A 450 -34.44 27.37 51.59
N ALA A 451 -33.11 27.31 51.55
CA ALA A 451 -32.24 27.70 52.66
C ALA A 451 -32.20 29.21 52.92
N GLU A 452 -32.57 30.06 51.95
CA GLU A 452 -32.76 31.50 52.11
C GLU A 452 -34.15 31.82 52.69
N TRP A 453 -35.21 31.21 52.16
CA TRP A 453 -36.57 31.34 52.69
C TRP A 453 -36.65 30.94 54.18
N LEU A 454 -35.99 29.84 54.58
CA LEU A 454 -35.89 29.42 55.98
C LEU A 454 -35.07 30.38 56.86
N ARG A 455 -34.14 31.20 56.30
CA ARG A 455 -33.43 32.24 57.07
C ARG A 455 -34.33 33.44 57.34
N ASP A 456 -35.12 33.85 56.35
CA ASP A 456 -36.05 34.97 56.51
C ASP A 456 -37.26 34.59 57.38
N GLU A 457 -37.76 33.34 57.30
CA GLU A 457 -38.77 32.84 58.24
C GLU A 457 -38.23 32.78 59.68
N LEU A 458 -37.01 32.25 59.88
CA LEU A 458 -36.35 32.23 61.19
C LEU A 458 -36.17 33.65 61.76
N ARG A 459 -35.74 34.59 60.93
CA ARG A 459 -35.58 36.00 61.33
C ARG A 459 -36.90 36.60 61.79
N LEU A 460 -37.97 36.43 60.99
CA LEU A 460 -39.31 36.93 61.34
C LEU A 460 -39.91 36.22 62.57
N ALA A 461 -39.46 35.01 62.90
CA ALA A 461 -39.82 34.31 64.11
C ALA A 461 -39.02 34.81 65.34
N ASN A 462 -37.73 35.08 65.19
CA ASN A 462 -36.90 35.69 66.23
C ASN A 462 -37.36 37.13 66.56
N ASP A 463 -37.64 37.96 65.54
CA ASP A 463 -38.20 39.31 65.72
C ASP A 463 -39.50 39.28 66.57
N ARG A 464 -40.31 38.21 66.45
CA ARG A 464 -41.52 37.98 67.27
C ARG A 464 -41.22 37.49 68.69
N CYS A 465 -40.19 36.67 68.87
CA CYS A 465 -39.72 36.26 70.20
C CYS A 465 -39.23 37.48 70.99
N ASP A 466 -38.44 38.36 70.37
CA ASP A 466 -37.96 39.60 70.99
C ASP A 466 -39.13 40.55 71.32
N GLU A 467 -40.09 40.73 70.39
CA GLU A 467 -41.35 41.46 70.64
C GLU A 467 -42.17 40.90 71.83
N LEU A 468 -42.12 39.58 72.07
CA LEU A 468 -42.77 38.96 73.23
C LEU A 468 -41.92 39.12 74.50
N HIS A 469 -40.60 39.11 74.37
CA HIS A 469 -39.65 39.30 75.47
C HIS A 469 -39.76 40.71 76.07
N GLU A 470 -39.69 41.76 75.25
CA GLU A 470 -39.87 43.16 75.68
C GLU A 470 -41.22 43.38 76.40
N ARG A 471 -42.28 42.71 75.93
CA ARG A 471 -43.61 42.77 76.55
C ARG A 471 -43.66 42.04 77.90
N ILE A 472 -42.93 40.94 78.06
CA ILE A 472 -42.80 40.24 79.34
C ILE A 472 -41.96 41.08 80.32
N GLU A 473 -40.83 41.66 79.89
CA GLU A 473 -40.02 42.55 80.72
C GLU A 473 -40.80 43.79 81.17
N GLY A 474 -41.50 44.48 80.26
CA GLY A 474 -42.33 45.64 80.59
C GLY A 474 -43.46 45.31 81.57
N LEU A 475 -44.10 44.15 81.44
CA LEU A 475 -45.12 43.71 82.39
C LEU A 475 -44.51 43.26 83.74
N ASN A 476 -43.34 42.62 83.75
CA ASN A 476 -42.61 42.29 84.98
C ASN A 476 -42.23 43.55 85.76
N ILE A 477 -41.76 44.61 85.09
CA ILE A 477 -41.51 45.91 85.71
C ILE A 477 -42.80 46.46 86.33
N SER A 478 -43.93 46.44 85.61
CA SER A 478 -45.22 46.89 86.16
C SER A 478 -45.73 46.01 87.32
N LEU A 479 -45.40 44.72 87.33
CA LEU A 479 -45.72 43.79 88.40
C LEU A 479 -44.89 44.10 89.64
N ASP A 480 -43.59 44.33 89.50
CA ASP A 480 -42.69 44.73 90.58
C ASP A 480 -43.04 46.13 91.15
N GLU A 481 -43.41 47.09 90.30
CA GLU A 481 -43.97 48.37 90.72
C GLU A 481 -45.26 48.19 91.53
N SER A 482 -46.20 47.37 91.04
CA SER A 482 -47.45 47.08 91.78
C SER A 482 -47.21 46.37 93.11
N ALA A 483 -46.21 45.47 93.16
CA ALA A 483 -45.83 44.75 94.36
C ALA A 483 -45.08 45.64 95.37
N ALA A 484 -44.30 46.62 94.89
CA ALA A 484 -43.67 47.64 95.73
C ALA A 484 -44.71 48.65 96.27
N ALA A 485 -45.64 49.09 95.43
CA ALA A 485 -46.79 49.90 95.83
C ALA A 485 -47.59 49.18 96.92
N LYS A 486 -47.96 47.90 96.70
CA LYS A 486 -48.66 47.09 97.70
C LYS A 486 -47.89 46.98 99.01
N ARG A 487 -46.59 46.67 98.99
CA ARG A 487 -45.75 46.63 100.20
C ARG A 487 -45.80 47.95 100.98
N SER A 488 -45.72 49.09 100.29
CA SER A 488 -45.83 50.40 100.94
C SER A 488 -47.24 50.69 101.48
N ALA A 489 -48.29 50.18 100.83
CA ALA A 489 -49.67 50.32 101.30
C ALA A 489 -49.95 49.43 102.52
N ASP A 490 -49.43 48.19 102.53
CA ASP A 490 -49.46 47.28 103.67
C ASP A 490 -48.73 47.91 104.88
N GLU A 491 -47.51 48.44 104.70
CA GLU A 491 -46.76 49.16 105.75
C GLU A 491 -47.54 50.38 106.31
N ASN A 492 -48.15 51.20 105.45
CA ASN A 492 -49.00 52.32 105.86
C ASN A 492 -50.28 51.86 106.59
N SER A 493 -50.87 50.74 106.16
CA SER A 493 -52.04 50.12 106.80
C SER A 493 -51.71 49.60 108.19
N GLU A 494 -50.56 48.95 108.37
CA GLU A 494 -50.04 48.55 109.69
C GLU A 494 -49.76 49.77 110.57
N GLU A 495 -49.09 50.81 110.06
CA GLU A 495 -48.83 52.04 110.81
C GLU A 495 -50.12 52.74 111.27
N VAL A 496 -51.12 52.89 110.40
CA VAL A 496 -52.40 53.52 110.78
C VAL A 496 -53.21 52.61 111.70
N SER A 497 -53.16 51.29 111.52
CA SER A 497 -53.77 50.30 112.42
C SER A 497 -53.16 50.37 113.81
N ASP A 498 -51.84 50.48 113.91
CA ASP A 498 -51.16 50.52 115.20
C ASP A 498 -51.33 51.88 115.90
N ARG A 499 -51.34 52.99 115.13
CA ARG A 499 -51.78 54.31 115.64
C ARG A 499 -53.23 54.26 116.16
N ALA A 500 -54.16 53.66 115.42
CA ALA A 500 -55.54 53.47 115.86
C ALA A 500 -55.64 52.57 117.11
N SER A 501 -54.82 51.52 117.23
CA SER A 501 -54.77 50.66 118.42
C SER A 501 -54.27 51.43 119.66
N ARG A 502 -53.26 52.29 119.48
CA ARG A 502 -52.72 53.17 120.53
C ARG A 502 -53.73 54.25 120.95
N LEU A 503 -54.46 54.84 120.00
CA LEU A 503 -55.53 55.80 120.26
C LEU A 503 -56.73 55.15 120.96
N SER A 504 -57.20 53.99 120.49
CA SER A 504 -58.27 53.21 121.14
C SER A 504 -57.94 52.86 122.60
N LYS A 505 -56.72 52.37 122.87
CA LYS A 505 -56.23 52.13 124.25
C LYS A 505 -56.20 53.41 125.09
N ARG A 506 -55.96 54.58 124.47
CA ARG A 506 -55.95 55.89 125.14
C ARG A 506 -57.36 56.44 125.39
N VAL A 507 -58.31 56.19 124.49
CA VAL A 507 -59.74 56.48 124.70
C VAL A 507 -60.27 55.63 125.85
N ALA A 508 -60.05 54.31 125.85
CA ALA A 508 -60.46 53.43 126.96
C ALA A 508 -59.84 53.82 128.32
N ALA A 509 -58.60 54.34 128.32
CA ALA A 509 -57.98 54.88 129.52
C ALA A 509 -58.59 56.22 129.99
N LEU A 510 -59.10 57.04 129.07
CA LEU A 510 -59.83 58.29 129.37
C LEU A 510 -61.27 58.01 129.83
N GLU A 511 -61.96 57.05 129.22
CA GLU A 511 -63.26 56.52 129.66
C GLU A 511 -63.17 56.04 131.12
N HIS A 512 -62.17 55.22 131.45
CA HIS A 512 -61.93 54.75 132.82
C HIS A 512 -61.57 55.89 133.78
N GLN A 513 -60.87 56.94 133.32
CA GLN A 513 -60.61 58.13 134.14
C GLN A 513 -61.87 58.98 134.37
N LEU A 514 -62.76 59.08 133.37
CA LEU A 514 -64.07 59.71 133.50
C LEU A 514 -64.98 58.91 134.46
N GLU A 515 -64.99 57.58 134.37
CA GLU A 515 -65.75 56.70 135.27
C GLU A 515 -65.22 56.78 136.72
N GLN A 516 -63.90 56.74 136.92
CA GLN A 516 -63.30 56.96 138.24
C GLN A 516 -63.63 58.36 138.79
N ARG A 517 -63.46 59.43 138.00
CA ARG A 517 -63.84 60.80 138.40
C ARG A 517 -65.34 60.91 138.68
N ALA A 518 -66.20 60.20 137.95
CA ALA A 518 -67.64 60.12 138.21
C ALA A 518 -67.96 59.41 139.55
N SER A 519 -67.18 58.38 139.92
CA SER A 519 -67.28 57.73 141.23
C SER A 519 -66.83 58.64 142.39
N GLU A 520 -65.77 59.43 142.19
CA GLU A 520 -65.30 60.44 143.15
C GLU A 520 -66.31 61.60 143.29
N LEU A 521 -66.92 62.02 142.17
CA LEU A 521 -67.99 63.02 142.13
C LEU A 521 -69.22 62.63 142.93
N ALA A 522 -69.52 61.33 143.09
CA ALA A 522 -70.63 60.86 143.94
C ALA A 522 -70.36 61.06 145.44
N LEU A 523 -69.09 61.08 145.86
CA LEU A 523 -68.67 61.22 147.28
C LEU A 523 -68.47 62.68 147.71
N ALA A 524 -68.22 63.60 146.78
CA ALA A 524 -67.85 64.99 147.07
C ALA A 524 -69.01 66.01 147.10
N LEU A 525 -70.27 65.55 147.02
CA LEU A 525 -71.47 66.40 146.84
C LEU A 525 -71.90 67.27 148.05
N GLY A 526 -71.00 67.49 149.03
CA GLY A 526 -71.29 68.19 150.28
C GLY A 526 -70.95 69.70 150.32
N ASP A 527 -70.10 70.21 149.42
CA ASP A 527 -69.65 71.61 149.46
C ASP A 527 -69.74 72.29 148.08
N SER A 528 -69.98 73.60 148.10
CA SER A 528 -70.38 74.42 146.95
C SER A 528 -69.22 74.90 146.07
N GLY A 529 -68.01 75.00 146.61
CA GLY A 529 -66.84 75.55 145.91
C GLY A 529 -66.26 74.67 144.79
N SER A 530 -66.30 73.34 144.96
CA SER A 530 -65.68 72.37 144.03
C SER A 530 -66.43 72.23 142.69
N ARG A 531 -67.74 72.53 142.68
CA ARG A 531 -68.66 72.25 141.57
C ARG A 531 -68.40 73.05 140.29
N SER A 532 -67.64 74.15 140.37
CA SER A 532 -67.26 74.97 139.21
C SER A 532 -66.05 74.39 138.48
N GLN A 533 -64.96 74.10 139.20
CA GLN A 533 -63.74 73.51 138.65
C GLN A 533 -64.02 72.14 138.02
N LEU A 534 -64.76 71.27 138.72
CA LEU A 534 -65.10 69.94 138.23
C LEU A 534 -65.98 69.97 136.95
N ARG A 535 -66.75 71.05 136.71
CA ARG A 535 -67.48 71.22 135.44
C ARG A 535 -66.56 71.59 134.28
N ASN A 536 -65.52 72.37 134.53
CA ASN A 536 -64.54 72.72 133.51
C ASN A 536 -63.66 71.50 133.17
N ASP A 537 -63.15 70.78 134.18
CA ASP A 537 -62.38 69.54 134.00
C ASP A 537 -63.15 68.50 133.15
N VAL A 538 -64.43 68.25 133.47
CA VAL A 538 -65.25 67.28 132.73
C VAL A 538 -65.54 67.76 131.31
N ALA A 539 -65.80 69.05 131.09
CA ALA A 539 -65.98 69.60 129.73
C ALA A 539 -64.67 69.55 128.90
N GLU A 540 -63.52 69.79 129.53
CA GLU A 540 -62.21 69.65 128.90
C GLU A 540 -61.87 68.18 128.58
N LEU A 541 -62.29 67.22 129.40
CA LEU A 541 -62.10 65.80 129.11
C LEU A 541 -63.05 65.31 128.01
N SER A 542 -64.34 65.66 128.05
CA SER A 542 -65.31 65.24 127.03
C SER A 542 -65.05 65.87 125.66
N THR A 543 -64.46 67.08 125.60
CA THR A 543 -64.02 67.67 124.32
C THR A 543 -62.76 67.00 123.77
N LYS A 544 -61.85 66.52 124.63
CA LYS A 544 -60.68 65.71 124.21
C LYS A 544 -61.10 64.31 123.78
N GLU A 545 -62.08 63.71 124.46
CA GLU A 545 -62.73 62.44 124.10
C GLU A 545 -63.39 62.55 122.71
N ALA A 546 -64.27 63.54 122.50
CA ALA A 546 -64.94 63.75 121.20
C ALA A 546 -63.97 64.10 120.06
N HIS A 547 -62.84 64.74 120.36
CA HIS A 547 -61.79 64.98 119.36
C HIS A 547 -61.04 63.68 119.00
N LEU A 548 -60.72 62.86 120.00
CA LEU A 548 -60.05 61.56 119.80
C LEU A 548 -60.97 60.53 119.15
N SER A 549 -62.28 60.55 119.42
CA SER A 549 -63.25 59.68 118.72
C SER A 549 -63.36 60.06 117.25
N ALA A 550 -63.46 61.35 116.93
CA ALA A 550 -63.43 61.83 115.55
C ALA A 550 -62.09 61.54 114.84
N GLU A 551 -60.96 61.57 115.54
CA GLU A 551 -59.67 61.14 115.01
C GLU A 551 -59.62 59.61 114.75
N VAL A 552 -60.21 58.80 115.64
CA VAL A 552 -60.35 57.34 115.45
C VAL A 552 -61.28 57.02 114.28
N GLU A 553 -62.43 57.69 114.15
CA GLU A 553 -63.34 57.56 113.01
C GLU A 553 -62.63 57.94 111.70
N ALA A 554 -62.02 59.13 111.63
CA ALA A 554 -61.28 59.58 110.46
C ALA A 554 -60.07 58.70 110.10
N ASN A 555 -59.47 57.98 111.06
CA ASN A 555 -58.42 57.00 110.79
C ASN A 555 -58.97 55.62 110.42
N SER A 556 -60.17 55.26 110.89
CA SER A 556 -60.89 54.06 110.45
C SER A 556 -61.36 54.16 108.99
N GLU A 557 -61.85 55.32 108.54
CA GLU A 557 -62.14 55.58 107.12
C GLU A 557 -60.90 55.51 106.22
N LYS A 558 -59.74 55.96 106.72
CA LYS A 558 -58.46 55.80 106.02
C LYS A 558 -58.07 54.32 105.94
N LEU A 559 -58.29 53.54 107.01
CA LEU A 559 -58.02 52.10 107.00
C LEU A 559 -58.95 51.32 106.06
N THR A 560 -60.22 51.70 105.92
CA THR A 560 -61.10 51.08 104.91
C THR A 560 -60.63 51.43 103.51
N ARG A 561 -60.31 52.71 103.22
CA ARG A 561 -59.80 53.12 101.90
C ARG A 561 -58.47 52.45 101.56
N LEU A 562 -57.51 52.42 102.47
CA LEU A 562 -56.24 51.72 102.29
C LEU A 562 -56.44 50.21 102.05
N ARG A 563 -57.43 49.57 102.70
CA ARG A 563 -57.78 48.17 102.42
C ARG A 563 -58.43 47.98 101.07
N ASP A 564 -59.34 48.87 100.66
CA ASP A 564 -59.93 48.86 99.32
C ASP A 564 -58.83 49.04 98.24
N ASP A 565 -57.87 49.95 98.48
CA ASP A 565 -56.71 50.18 97.61
C ASP A 565 -55.79 48.95 97.56
N ILE A 566 -55.45 48.34 98.71
CA ILE A 566 -54.69 47.08 98.78
C ILE A 566 -55.42 45.94 98.05
N GLU A 567 -56.74 45.79 98.20
CA GLU A 567 -57.52 44.79 97.46
C GLU A 567 -57.53 45.07 95.95
N ASN A 568 -57.58 46.34 95.54
CA ASN A 568 -57.52 46.72 94.13
C ASN A 568 -56.12 46.47 93.53
N ASP A 569 -55.05 46.73 94.27
CA ASP A 569 -53.68 46.43 93.85
C ASP A 569 -53.33 44.94 93.93
N GLU A 570 -53.95 44.16 94.83
CA GLU A 570 -53.94 42.69 94.74
C GLU A 570 -54.66 42.18 93.49
N ARG A 571 -55.81 42.75 93.12
CA ARG A 571 -56.52 42.36 91.89
C ARG A 571 -55.69 42.73 90.65
N ARG A 572 -55.04 43.89 90.63
CA ARG A 572 -54.12 44.33 89.55
C ARG A 572 -52.91 43.42 89.45
N SER A 573 -52.20 43.16 90.55
CA SER A 573 -51.00 42.29 90.54
C SER A 573 -51.31 40.85 90.15
N ARG A 574 -52.48 40.30 90.53
CA ARG A 574 -52.96 39.02 90.00
C ARG A 574 -53.23 39.06 88.49
N MET A 575 -53.93 40.09 88.00
CA MET A 575 -54.16 40.26 86.55
C MET A 575 -52.86 40.43 85.75
N LEU A 576 -51.87 41.14 86.30
CA LEU A 576 -50.54 41.28 85.70
C LEU A 576 -49.78 39.95 85.72
N ALA A 577 -49.82 39.19 86.83
CA ALA A 577 -49.20 37.87 86.90
C ALA A 577 -49.84 36.85 85.93
N ASP A 578 -51.18 36.86 85.79
CA ASP A 578 -51.89 36.03 84.80
C ASP A 578 -51.50 36.42 83.36
N GLN A 579 -51.33 37.71 83.07
CA GLN A 579 -50.88 38.20 81.76
C GLN A 579 -49.41 37.86 81.49
N VAL A 580 -48.53 38.00 82.48
CA VAL A 580 -47.11 37.57 82.41
C VAL A 580 -47.03 36.07 82.15
N SER A 581 -47.81 35.24 82.84
CA SER A 581 -47.86 33.80 82.59
C SER A 581 -48.33 33.49 81.17
N ALA A 582 -49.46 34.08 80.74
CA ALA A 582 -50.02 33.84 79.42
C ALA A 582 -49.12 34.34 78.27
N LEU A 583 -48.29 35.36 78.50
CA LEU A 583 -47.26 35.80 77.55
C LEU A 583 -45.99 34.95 77.63
N SER A 584 -45.58 34.49 78.81
CA SER A 584 -44.46 33.56 78.98
C SER A 584 -44.73 32.22 78.30
N ASP A 585 -45.95 31.70 78.38
CA ASP A 585 -46.38 30.50 77.65
C ASP A 585 -46.36 30.72 76.13
N ARG A 586 -46.77 31.91 75.64
CA ARG A 586 -46.68 32.27 74.21
C ARG A 586 -45.25 32.43 73.73
N HIS A 587 -44.39 33.09 74.50
CA HIS A 587 -42.96 33.21 74.24
C HIS A 587 -42.32 31.82 74.22
N ARG A 588 -42.71 30.91 75.13
CA ARG A 588 -42.23 29.53 75.14
C ARG A 588 -42.62 28.75 73.88
N VAL A 589 -43.85 28.92 73.38
CA VAL A 589 -44.27 28.31 72.10
C VAL A 589 -43.52 28.93 70.93
N SER A 590 -43.46 30.26 70.84
CA SER A 590 -42.70 30.96 69.80
C SER A 590 -41.22 30.55 69.79
N ALA A 591 -40.63 30.35 70.98
CA ALA A 591 -39.27 29.88 71.15
C ALA A 591 -39.09 28.41 70.76
N THR A 592 -40.11 27.53 70.89
CA THR A 592 -40.05 26.17 70.33
C THR A 592 -40.24 26.15 68.81
N ASP A 593 -40.98 27.12 68.26
CA ASP A 593 -41.18 27.26 66.82
C ASP A 593 -39.89 27.76 66.13
N THR A 594 -39.19 28.76 66.69
CA THR A 594 -37.86 29.18 66.22
C THR A 594 -36.86 28.01 66.27
N ASP A 595 -36.86 27.27 67.38
CA ASP A 595 -36.07 26.05 67.60
C ASP A 595 -36.31 24.98 66.51
N GLU A 596 -37.54 24.85 65.99
CA GLU A 596 -37.81 23.92 64.89
C GLU A 596 -37.37 24.48 63.53
N ILE A 597 -37.58 25.77 63.28
CA ILE A 597 -37.10 26.44 62.06
C ILE A 597 -35.57 26.39 61.98
N GLU A 598 -34.83 26.58 63.09
CA GLU A 598 -33.37 26.40 63.13
C GLU A 598 -32.94 24.98 62.75
N ARG A 599 -33.67 23.95 63.20
CA ARG A 599 -33.38 22.55 62.85
C ARG A 599 -33.69 22.25 61.38
N ARG A 600 -34.76 22.82 60.82
CA ARG A 600 -35.10 22.73 59.39
C ARG A 600 -34.03 23.45 58.54
N LEU A 601 -33.63 24.66 58.93
CA LEU A 601 -32.57 25.44 58.28
C LEU A 601 -31.20 24.77 58.36
N SER A 602 -30.90 24.07 59.46
CA SER A 602 -29.66 23.31 59.60
C SER A 602 -29.60 22.15 58.60
N ARG A 603 -30.68 21.36 58.47
CA ARG A 603 -30.79 20.30 57.46
C ARG A 603 -30.68 20.86 56.04
N ALA A 604 -31.40 21.94 55.72
CA ALA A 604 -31.33 22.58 54.41
C ALA A 604 -29.91 23.10 54.07
N ARG A 605 -29.10 23.46 55.08
CA ARG A 605 -27.67 23.81 54.90
C ARG A 605 -26.77 22.58 54.70
N GLU A 606 -27.07 21.47 55.38
CA GLU A 606 -26.37 20.19 55.19
C GLU A 606 -26.67 19.62 53.80
N GLU A 607 -27.93 19.61 53.38
CA GLU A 607 -28.40 19.25 52.04
C GLU A 607 -27.75 20.13 50.96
N LEU A 608 -27.75 21.46 51.15
CA LEU A 608 -27.04 22.40 50.27
C LEU A 608 -25.54 22.06 50.17
N SER A 609 -24.87 21.80 51.30
CA SER A 609 -23.45 21.42 51.32
C SER A 609 -23.18 20.09 50.59
N THR A 610 -24.11 19.12 50.65
CA THR A 610 -23.97 17.88 49.86
C THR A 610 -24.12 18.15 48.35
N VAL A 611 -25.17 18.88 47.93
CA VAL A 611 -25.38 19.23 46.51
C VAL A 611 -24.25 20.09 45.96
N GLU A 612 -23.71 21.04 46.74
CA GLU A 612 -22.51 21.80 46.36
C GLU A 612 -21.32 20.87 46.07
N SER A 613 -21.07 19.89 46.94
CA SER A 613 -19.97 18.92 46.77
C SER A 613 -20.18 18.03 45.53
N GLU A 614 -21.38 17.48 45.33
CA GLU A 614 -21.74 16.70 44.14
C GLU A 614 -21.57 17.53 42.85
N THR A 615 -22.02 18.79 42.84
CA THR A 615 -21.84 19.65 41.67
C THR A 615 -20.36 19.93 41.39
N HIS A 616 -19.51 20.01 42.42
CA HIS A 616 -18.07 20.21 42.24
C HIS A 616 -17.40 18.95 41.67
N GLU A 617 -17.76 17.76 42.16
CA GLU A 617 -17.23 16.50 41.66
C GLU A 617 -17.64 16.22 40.21
N VAL A 618 -18.92 16.37 39.84
CA VAL A 618 -19.34 16.18 38.45
C VAL A 618 -18.73 17.26 37.53
N ARG A 619 -18.54 18.51 38.00
CA ARG A 619 -17.76 19.54 37.25
C ARG A 619 -16.29 19.17 37.08
N LYS A 620 -15.69 18.39 37.99
CA LYS A 620 -14.32 17.86 37.84
C LYS A 620 -14.31 16.73 36.79
N MET A 621 -15.19 15.74 36.92
CA MET A 621 -15.28 14.63 35.96
C MET A 621 -15.56 15.10 34.53
N LEU A 622 -16.38 16.15 34.35
CA LEU A 622 -16.65 16.77 33.04
C LEU A 622 -15.41 17.47 32.44
N LYS A 623 -14.52 18.04 33.28
CA LYS A 623 -13.25 18.60 32.80
C LYS A 623 -12.28 17.49 32.39
N GLU A 624 -12.27 16.40 33.13
CA GLU A 624 -11.40 15.24 32.86
C GLU A 624 -11.81 14.57 31.53
N THR A 625 -13.11 14.37 31.26
CA THR A 625 -13.57 13.89 29.93
C THR A 625 -13.35 14.88 28.80
N LEU A 626 -13.41 16.20 29.06
CA LEU A 626 -13.01 17.21 28.06
C LEU A 626 -11.53 17.08 27.70
N SER A 627 -10.63 16.93 28.67
CA SER A 627 -9.20 16.68 28.37
C SER A 627 -8.96 15.35 27.66
N GLU A 628 -9.69 14.28 27.99
CA GLU A 628 -9.58 13.01 27.24
C GLU A 628 -10.07 13.14 25.79
N ARG A 629 -11.16 13.89 25.55
CA ARG A 629 -11.63 14.23 24.20
C ARG A 629 -10.55 14.98 23.42
N ASP A 630 -9.97 16.03 24.00
CA ASP A 630 -8.97 16.86 23.35
C ASP A 630 -7.67 16.08 23.07
N GLU A 631 -7.26 15.19 23.98
CA GLU A 631 -6.16 14.26 23.75
C GLU A 631 -6.43 13.27 22.60
N VAL A 632 -7.63 12.70 22.52
CA VAL A 632 -8.03 11.79 21.42
C VAL A 632 -8.09 12.54 20.10
N GLY A 633 -8.62 13.77 20.09
CA GLY A 633 -8.60 14.66 18.92
C GLY A 633 -7.19 14.99 18.45
N ALA A 634 -6.29 15.35 19.36
CA ALA A 634 -4.89 15.62 19.05
C ALA A 634 -4.18 14.38 18.47
N LYS A 635 -4.41 13.20 19.03
CA LYS A 635 -3.87 11.92 18.51
C LYS A 635 -4.44 11.57 17.13
N SER A 636 -5.73 11.82 16.89
CA SER A 636 -6.36 11.62 15.58
C SER A 636 -5.80 12.57 14.53
N ASN A 637 -5.65 13.85 14.85
CA ASN A 637 -5.04 14.85 13.97
C ASN A 637 -3.57 14.52 13.66
N HIS A 638 -2.81 14.03 14.65
CA HIS A 638 -1.42 13.57 14.43
C HIS A 638 -1.36 12.40 13.46
N LEU A 639 -2.24 11.40 13.61
CA LEU A 639 -2.35 10.26 12.69
C LEU A 639 -2.80 10.68 11.28
N GLN A 640 -3.64 11.71 11.15
CA GLN A 640 -4.00 12.28 9.83
C GLN A 640 -2.80 12.97 9.15
N VAL A 641 -1.95 13.67 9.92
CA VAL A 641 -0.70 14.26 9.40
C VAL A 641 0.27 13.14 8.99
N GLU A 642 0.50 12.13 9.83
CA GLU A 642 1.34 10.97 9.48
C GLU A 642 0.83 10.25 8.22
N LEU A 643 -0.48 10.02 8.08
CA LEU A 643 -1.07 9.43 6.87
C LEU A 643 -0.87 10.29 5.63
N ARG A 644 -0.98 11.62 5.75
CA ARG A 644 -0.73 12.55 4.64
C ARG A 644 0.74 12.55 4.24
N ASP A 645 1.64 12.54 5.22
CA ASP A 645 3.08 12.61 4.99
C ASP A 645 3.60 11.27 4.42
N LEU A 646 3.09 10.12 4.89
CA LEU A 646 3.28 8.79 4.27
C LEU A 646 2.71 8.70 2.84
N MET A 647 1.61 9.39 2.55
CA MET A 647 1.09 9.49 1.17
C MET A 647 1.98 10.38 0.30
N GLY A 648 2.64 11.40 0.87
CA GLY A 648 3.70 12.17 0.21
C GLY A 648 4.95 11.34 -0.08
N GLU A 649 5.44 10.56 0.90
CA GLU A 649 6.52 9.58 0.71
C GLU A 649 6.15 8.56 -0.38
N ARG A 650 4.93 8.02 -0.35
CA ARG A 650 4.42 7.14 -1.41
C ARG A 650 4.40 7.82 -2.78
N GLN A 651 4.07 9.10 -2.86
CA GLN A 651 4.09 9.85 -4.12
C GLN A 651 5.53 10.08 -4.62
N SER A 652 6.49 10.32 -3.73
CA SER A 652 7.92 10.36 -4.07
C SER A 652 8.38 9.00 -4.60
N LEU A 653 8.14 7.92 -3.85
CA LEU A 653 8.51 6.56 -4.25
C LEU A 653 7.84 6.11 -5.56
N LEU A 654 6.60 6.52 -5.83
CA LEU A 654 5.94 6.25 -7.12
C LEU A 654 6.56 7.05 -8.27
N ARG A 655 7.03 8.27 -8.02
CA ARG A 655 7.80 9.05 -9.00
C ARG A 655 9.17 8.42 -9.25
N GLU A 656 9.92 8.11 -8.19
CA GLU A 656 11.21 7.42 -8.26
C GLU A 656 11.10 6.07 -8.98
N LEU A 657 10.03 5.30 -8.76
CA LEU A 657 9.75 4.06 -9.51
C LEU A 657 9.37 4.31 -10.97
N GLY A 658 8.75 5.45 -11.29
CA GLY A 658 8.49 5.91 -12.65
C GLY A 658 9.77 6.32 -13.37
N ASP A 659 10.62 7.11 -12.73
CA ASP A 659 11.94 7.52 -13.23
C ASP A 659 12.84 6.27 -13.42
N LEU A 660 12.83 5.31 -12.49
CA LEU A 660 13.48 4.00 -12.62
C LEU A 660 12.81 3.04 -13.64
N ALA A 661 11.60 3.34 -14.11
CA ALA A 661 10.97 2.63 -15.22
C ALA A 661 11.32 3.28 -16.57
N ALA A 662 11.41 4.61 -16.65
CA ALA A 662 11.92 5.35 -17.80
C ALA A 662 13.38 4.97 -18.08
N ASN A 663 14.26 5.08 -17.08
CA ASN A 663 15.67 4.66 -17.17
C ASN A 663 15.80 3.18 -17.59
N ARG A 664 14.88 2.32 -17.17
CA ARG A 664 14.87 0.91 -17.60
C ARG A 664 14.46 0.76 -19.06
N GLY A 665 13.43 1.47 -19.51
CA GLY A 665 13.01 1.51 -20.91
C GLY A 665 14.11 2.03 -21.84
N GLU A 666 14.86 3.04 -21.41
CA GLU A 666 16.07 3.52 -22.10
C GLU A 666 17.14 2.43 -22.19
N LYS A 667 17.47 1.75 -21.08
CA LYS A 667 18.48 0.68 -21.09
C LYS A 667 18.02 -0.60 -21.80
N GLU A 668 16.73 -0.91 -21.80
CA GLU A 668 16.16 -1.98 -22.63
C GLU A 668 16.17 -1.59 -24.12
N GLY A 669 16.00 -0.30 -24.45
CA GLY A 669 16.18 0.26 -25.79
C GLY A 669 17.64 0.22 -26.28
N GLU A 670 18.59 0.62 -25.44
CA GLU A 670 20.04 0.50 -25.69
C GLU A 670 20.42 -0.97 -25.91
N LEU A 671 19.96 -1.88 -25.05
CA LEU A 671 20.19 -3.33 -25.21
C LEU A 671 19.56 -3.86 -26.50
N ALA A 672 18.33 -3.45 -26.85
CA ALA A 672 17.71 -3.85 -28.12
C ALA A 672 18.48 -3.33 -29.34
N HIS A 673 18.99 -2.09 -29.29
CA HIS A 673 19.85 -1.51 -30.32
C HIS A 673 21.20 -2.24 -30.42
N LEU A 674 21.87 -2.53 -29.30
CA LEU A 674 23.11 -3.30 -29.26
C LEU A 674 22.91 -4.74 -29.78
N ILE A 675 21.78 -5.38 -29.45
CA ILE A 675 21.41 -6.71 -29.97
C ILE A 675 21.13 -6.64 -31.48
N LYS A 676 20.50 -5.58 -31.99
CA LYS A 676 20.31 -5.35 -33.44
C LYS A 676 21.67 -5.20 -34.13
N ARG A 677 22.54 -4.33 -33.62
CA ARG A 677 23.90 -4.11 -34.15
C ARG A 677 24.77 -5.36 -34.09
N ALA A 678 24.64 -6.18 -33.04
CA ALA A 678 25.32 -7.47 -32.93
C ALA A 678 24.81 -8.50 -33.94
N ARG A 679 23.52 -8.51 -34.29
CA ARG A 679 22.97 -9.33 -35.38
C ARG A 679 23.41 -8.84 -36.75
N GLU A 680 23.48 -7.54 -36.95
CA GLU A 680 23.98 -6.93 -38.19
C GLU A 680 25.47 -7.25 -38.41
N LEU A 681 26.29 -7.16 -37.36
CA LEU A 681 27.68 -7.64 -37.37
C LEU A 681 27.78 -9.16 -37.59
N SER A 682 26.90 -9.96 -36.97
CA SER A 682 26.87 -11.42 -37.20
C SER A 682 26.53 -11.76 -38.66
N GLY A 683 25.59 -11.04 -39.27
CA GLY A 683 25.26 -11.18 -40.70
C GLY A 683 26.45 -10.81 -41.58
N ALA A 684 27.06 -9.64 -41.35
CA ALA A 684 28.27 -9.22 -42.07
C ALA A 684 29.45 -10.20 -41.89
N HIS A 685 29.57 -10.87 -40.74
CA HIS A 685 30.54 -11.94 -40.53
C HIS A 685 30.18 -13.24 -41.27
N GLU A 686 28.91 -13.62 -41.34
CA GLU A 686 28.45 -14.77 -42.13
C GLU A 686 28.65 -14.53 -43.64
N ASP A 687 28.35 -13.32 -44.14
CA ASP A 687 28.61 -12.89 -45.51
C ASP A 687 30.12 -12.88 -45.81
N ALA A 688 30.94 -12.30 -44.93
CA ALA A 688 32.40 -12.32 -45.09
C ALA A 688 32.99 -13.74 -45.06
N LEU A 689 32.42 -14.67 -44.29
CA LEU A 689 32.80 -16.09 -44.32
C LEU A 689 32.38 -16.77 -45.64
N ALA A 690 31.25 -16.38 -46.22
CA ALA A 690 30.85 -16.84 -47.55
C ALA A 690 31.82 -16.32 -48.64
N ASP A 691 32.20 -15.04 -48.59
CA ASP A 691 33.18 -14.42 -49.49
C ASP A 691 34.57 -15.06 -49.35
N ILE A 692 35.02 -15.36 -48.14
CA ILE A 692 36.26 -16.12 -47.91
C ILE A 692 36.16 -17.51 -48.55
N ALA A 693 35.03 -18.21 -48.39
CA ALA A 693 34.82 -19.52 -49.01
C ALA A 693 34.66 -19.44 -50.55
N GLU A 694 34.22 -18.32 -51.13
CA GLU A 694 34.28 -18.03 -52.57
C GLU A 694 35.73 -17.79 -53.01
N ALA A 695 36.47 -16.96 -52.28
CA ALA A 695 37.89 -16.68 -52.52
C ALA A 695 38.77 -17.92 -52.42
N GLU A 696 38.48 -18.88 -51.53
CA GLU A 696 39.14 -20.18 -51.48
C GLU A 696 38.87 -21.03 -52.74
N LYS A 697 37.61 -21.07 -53.22
CA LYS A 697 37.27 -21.76 -54.49
C LYS A 697 38.00 -21.10 -55.67
N ILE A 698 38.15 -19.78 -55.66
CA ILE A 698 38.89 -19.02 -56.68
C ILE A 698 40.40 -19.31 -56.58
N ARG A 699 41.00 -19.29 -55.39
CA ARG A 699 42.41 -19.66 -55.15
C ARG A 699 42.69 -21.10 -55.58
N ALA A 700 41.79 -22.04 -55.30
CA ALA A 700 41.90 -23.42 -55.77
C ALA A 700 41.94 -23.50 -57.30
N ARG A 701 40.96 -22.88 -57.99
CA ARG A 701 40.92 -22.81 -59.47
C ARG A 701 42.17 -22.15 -60.05
N LEU A 702 42.63 -21.04 -59.48
CA LEU A 702 43.86 -20.36 -59.89
C LEU A 702 45.07 -21.29 -59.72
N SER A 703 45.19 -22.04 -58.61
CA SER A 703 46.29 -22.98 -58.37
C SER A 703 46.36 -24.13 -59.39
N GLU A 704 45.24 -24.47 -60.03
CA GLU A 704 45.17 -25.43 -61.13
C GLU A 704 45.60 -24.83 -62.48
N GLU A 705 45.59 -23.50 -62.64
CA GLU A 705 46.05 -22.83 -63.86
C GLU A 705 47.59 -22.82 -63.97
N PRO A 706 48.15 -23.09 -65.17
CA PRO A 706 49.59 -23.10 -65.39
C PRO A 706 50.24 -21.70 -65.29
N LEU A 707 49.43 -20.64 -65.22
CA LEU A 707 49.87 -19.26 -65.01
C LEU A 707 50.17 -18.97 -63.54
N ALA A 708 49.28 -19.35 -62.61
CA ALA A 708 49.57 -19.26 -61.18
C ALA A 708 50.72 -20.20 -60.78
N ARG A 709 50.82 -21.38 -61.42
CA ARG A 709 51.93 -22.31 -61.23
C ARG A 709 53.27 -21.80 -61.77
N ALA A 710 53.28 -20.71 -62.55
CA ALA A 710 54.49 -19.99 -62.91
C ALA A 710 54.82 -18.89 -61.89
N LEU A 711 53.81 -18.20 -61.35
CA LEU A 711 53.93 -17.20 -60.27
C LEU A 711 54.41 -17.80 -58.94
N MET A 712 53.87 -18.98 -58.57
CA MET A 712 54.25 -19.76 -57.39
C MET A 712 55.51 -20.63 -57.62
N GLY A 713 56.27 -20.37 -58.70
CA GLY A 713 57.30 -21.28 -59.19
C GLY A 713 58.71 -21.03 -58.66
N ASP A 714 59.03 -19.78 -58.34
CA ASP A 714 60.35 -19.34 -57.85
C ASP A 714 60.11 -18.42 -56.63
N GLU A 715 60.67 -18.81 -55.47
CA GLU A 715 60.21 -18.37 -54.14
C GLU A 715 60.60 -16.92 -53.77
N SER A 716 61.50 -16.29 -54.54
CA SER A 716 62.21 -15.05 -54.18
C SER A 716 61.38 -13.77 -54.15
N GLY A 717 60.21 -13.73 -54.78
CA GLY A 717 59.39 -12.51 -54.84
C GLY A 717 58.60 -12.23 -53.56
N ILE A 718 57.89 -13.24 -53.03
CA ILE A 718 56.96 -13.06 -51.91
C ILE A 718 57.67 -13.19 -50.56
N GLU A 719 58.76 -13.97 -50.47
CA GLU A 719 59.55 -14.10 -49.24
C GLU A 719 60.13 -12.74 -48.76
N ALA A 720 60.38 -11.80 -49.68
CA ALA A 720 60.83 -10.44 -49.39
C ALA A 720 59.82 -9.60 -48.55
N LEU A 721 58.53 -9.94 -48.57
CA LEU A 721 57.52 -9.30 -47.72
C LEU A 721 57.46 -9.89 -46.29
N GLY A 722 58.10 -11.04 -46.05
CA GLY A 722 58.10 -11.70 -44.74
C GLY A 722 58.62 -10.79 -43.61
N PRO A 723 59.84 -10.21 -43.72
CA PRO A 723 60.40 -9.33 -42.69
C PRO A 723 59.59 -8.04 -42.45
N VAL A 724 58.88 -7.55 -43.47
CA VAL A 724 57.96 -6.42 -43.37
C VAL A 724 56.74 -6.82 -42.52
N LEU A 725 56.14 -7.97 -42.82
CA LEU A 725 54.98 -8.51 -42.09
C LEU A 725 55.31 -8.88 -40.63
N GLU A 726 56.49 -9.45 -40.35
CA GLU A 726 56.95 -9.74 -38.99
C GLU A 726 57.09 -8.46 -38.14
N ARG A 727 57.57 -7.36 -38.72
CA ARG A 727 57.67 -6.05 -38.03
C ARG A 727 56.28 -5.42 -37.80
N LEU A 728 55.36 -5.56 -38.76
CA LEU A 728 53.96 -5.14 -38.61
C LEU A 728 53.24 -5.91 -37.50
N GLU A 729 53.41 -7.24 -37.44
CA GLU A 729 52.87 -8.06 -36.36
C GLU A 729 53.49 -7.68 -35.01
N HIS A 730 54.81 -7.44 -34.94
CA HIS A 730 55.44 -6.97 -33.72
C HIS A 730 54.85 -5.64 -33.24
N ALA A 731 54.68 -4.65 -34.12
CA ALA A 731 54.03 -3.39 -33.79
C ALA A 731 52.60 -3.58 -33.25
N ARG A 732 51.82 -4.48 -33.86
CA ARG A 732 50.46 -4.85 -33.43
C ARG A 732 50.47 -5.50 -32.03
N THR A 733 51.41 -6.40 -31.74
CA THR A 733 51.55 -7.00 -30.38
C THR A 733 51.95 -6.00 -29.30
N MET A 734 52.57 -4.88 -29.68
CA MET A 734 52.95 -3.78 -28.78
C MET A 734 51.81 -2.76 -28.54
N GLY A 735 50.64 -2.97 -29.17
CA GLY A 735 49.42 -2.18 -28.91
C GLY A 735 49.29 -0.87 -29.68
N TYR A 736 50.14 -0.63 -30.68
CA TYR A 736 50.03 0.55 -31.57
C TYR A 736 49.10 0.27 -32.76
N SER A 737 48.42 1.29 -33.26
CA SER A 737 47.60 1.16 -34.47
C SER A 737 48.46 1.06 -35.73
N VAL A 738 48.25 -0.03 -36.47
CA VAL A 738 48.96 -0.37 -37.72
C VAL A 738 48.17 0.12 -38.95
N THR A 739 47.08 0.88 -38.75
CA THR A 739 46.05 1.19 -39.74
C THR A 739 46.55 1.87 -41.02
N LEU A 740 47.41 2.90 -40.93
CA LEU A 740 48.07 3.45 -42.14
C LEU A 740 48.89 2.39 -42.90
N LEU A 741 49.59 1.50 -42.18
CA LEU A 741 50.50 0.53 -42.78
C LEU A 741 49.77 -0.69 -43.36
N ASP A 742 48.70 -1.15 -42.73
CA ASP A 742 47.80 -2.15 -43.32
C ASP A 742 47.20 -1.62 -44.65
N ARG A 743 46.77 -0.35 -44.68
CA ARG A 743 46.28 0.32 -45.91
C ARG A 743 47.40 0.54 -46.95
N ALA A 744 48.64 0.76 -46.52
CA ALA A 744 49.80 0.84 -47.40
C ALA A 744 50.17 -0.53 -48.01
N VAL A 745 50.04 -1.61 -47.24
CA VAL A 745 50.18 -2.99 -47.75
C VAL A 745 49.07 -3.30 -48.75
N GLU A 746 47.82 -2.91 -48.48
CA GLU A 746 46.73 -3.00 -49.45
C GLU A 746 47.03 -2.26 -50.75
N ARG A 747 47.55 -1.01 -50.68
CA ARG A 747 47.95 -0.26 -51.87
C ARG A 747 49.08 -0.94 -52.65
N GLY A 748 50.08 -1.47 -51.94
CA GLY A 748 51.14 -2.29 -52.52
C GLY A 748 50.61 -3.53 -53.24
N LEU A 749 49.62 -4.21 -52.66
CA LEU A 749 48.95 -5.36 -53.27
C LEU A 749 48.07 -4.97 -54.48
N GLN A 750 47.41 -3.81 -54.45
CA GLN A 750 46.68 -3.27 -55.61
C GLN A 750 47.63 -3.02 -56.80
N LEU A 751 48.81 -2.44 -56.56
CA LEU A 751 49.84 -2.26 -57.60
C LEU A 751 50.31 -3.61 -58.17
N ILE A 752 50.60 -4.59 -57.30
CA ILE A 752 51.04 -5.93 -57.72
C ILE A 752 49.93 -6.65 -58.52
N GLN A 753 48.66 -6.51 -58.12
CA GLN A 753 47.55 -7.02 -58.93
C GLN A 753 47.46 -6.29 -60.28
N PHE A 754 47.58 -4.97 -60.30
CA PHE A 754 47.53 -4.20 -61.54
C PHE A 754 48.66 -4.56 -62.50
N THR A 755 49.87 -4.85 -62.03
CA THR A 755 51.00 -5.26 -62.90
C THR A 755 50.79 -6.66 -63.47
N VAL A 756 50.21 -7.59 -62.69
CA VAL A 756 49.74 -8.89 -63.19
C VAL A 756 48.63 -8.71 -64.24
N GLU A 757 47.67 -7.82 -64.02
CA GLU A 757 46.61 -7.51 -64.98
C GLU A 757 47.13 -6.84 -66.25
N GLU A 758 48.04 -5.86 -66.17
CA GLU A 758 48.64 -5.22 -67.34
C GLU A 758 49.41 -6.25 -68.17
N VAL A 759 50.30 -7.02 -67.54
CA VAL A 759 51.12 -8.01 -68.24
C VAL A 759 50.28 -9.16 -68.82
N SER A 760 49.21 -9.60 -68.14
CA SER A 760 48.26 -10.58 -68.67
C SER A 760 47.29 -10.02 -69.73
N ARG A 761 47.11 -8.69 -69.81
CA ARG A 761 46.46 -8.02 -70.94
C ARG A 761 47.38 -7.92 -72.18
N THR A 762 48.71 -7.75 -72.02
CA THR A 762 49.65 -7.66 -73.16
C THR A 762 49.61 -8.77 -74.23
N PRO A 763 49.36 -10.08 -73.96
CA PRO A 763 49.29 -11.10 -75.01
C PRO A 763 48.23 -10.84 -76.08
N ARG A 764 47.17 -10.05 -75.79
CA ARG A 764 46.10 -9.72 -76.75
C ARG A 764 46.58 -8.89 -77.97
N TYR A 765 47.80 -8.35 -77.94
CA TYR A 765 48.30 -7.40 -78.93
C TYR A 765 49.49 -7.89 -79.77
N LEU A 766 50.03 -9.09 -79.51
CA LEU A 766 51.19 -9.61 -80.25
C LEU A 766 50.82 -10.24 -81.60
N LEU A 767 49.65 -10.89 -81.67
CA LEU A 767 48.99 -11.36 -82.89
C LEU A 767 47.47 -11.24 -82.64
N SER A 768 46.68 -10.84 -83.64
CA SER A 768 45.22 -10.83 -83.49
C SER A 768 44.68 -12.27 -83.42
N ASN A 769 43.54 -12.43 -82.75
CA ASN A 769 42.86 -13.74 -82.66
C ASN A 769 42.64 -14.36 -84.05
N GLU A 770 42.32 -13.56 -85.06
CA GLU A 770 42.17 -13.99 -86.46
C GLU A 770 43.44 -14.62 -87.03
N VAL A 771 44.62 -14.04 -86.75
CA VAL A 771 45.91 -14.57 -87.21
C VAL A 771 46.26 -15.87 -86.49
N MET A 772 45.93 -16.00 -85.20
CA MET A 772 46.07 -17.25 -84.46
C MET A 772 45.14 -18.35 -85.00
N ASP A 773 43.87 -18.03 -85.23
CA ASP A 773 42.88 -18.92 -85.86
C ASP A 773 43.35 -19.42 -87.24
N ILE A 774 43.98 -18.55 -88.03
CA ILE A 774 44.55 -18.90 -89.34
C ILE A 774 45.77 -19.83 -89.17
N LEU A 775 46.68 -19.54 -88.22
CA LEU A 775 47.85 -20.37 -87.93
C LEU A 775 47.45 -21.76 -87.42
N GLU A 776 46.39 -21.87 -86.62
CA GLU A 776 45.88 -23.15 -86.11
C GLU A 776 45.25 -24.00 -87.21
N ARG A 777 44.57 -23.37 -88.18
CA ARG A 777 44.00 -24.04 -89.37
C ARG A 777 45.07 -24.47 -90.39
N GLN A 778 46.20 -23.75 -90.47
CA GLN A 778 47.25 -24.04 -91.46
C GLN A 778 48.37 -24.95 -90.94
N SER A 779 48.83 -24.76 -89.69
CA SER A 779 49.96 -25.49 -89.13
C SER A 779 49.90 -25.53 -87.59
N PRO A 780 49.08 -26.42 -86.99
CA PRO A 780 48.83 -26.44 -85.55
C PRO A 780 50.09 -26.65 -84.69
N HIS A 781 51.14 -27.31 -85.21
CA HIS A 781 52.43 -27.37 -84.52
C HIS A 781 53.10 -25.99 -84.39
N THR A 782 53.10 -25.15 -85.43
CA THR A 782 53.66 -23.79 -85.32
C THR A 782 52.79 -22.89 -84.47
N ALA A 783 51.46 -23.05 -84.53
CA ALA A 783 50.56 -22.33 -83.61
C ALA A 783 50.82 -22.73 -82.14
N GLY A 784 51.10 -24.02 -81.87
CA GLY A 784 51.55 -24.50 -80.57
C GLY A 784 52.89 -23.90 -80.14
N THR A 785 53.88 -23.81 -81.04
CA THR A 785 55.16 -23.14 -80.75
C THR A 785 54.99 -21.64 -80.53
N VAL A 786 54.14 -20.96 -81.30
CA VAL A 786 53.84 -19.53 -81.13
C VAL A 786 53.12 -19.30 -79.81
N ARG A 787 52.10 -20.10 -79.44
CA ARG A 787 51.48 -20.07 -78.11
C ARG A 787 52.50 -20.33 -77.00
N GLY A 788 53.41 -21.28 -77.18
CA GLY A 788 54.50 -21.54 -76.24
C GLY A 788 55.42 -20.34 -76.06
N LEU A 789 55.80 -19.66 -77.16
CA LEU A 789 56.64 -18.47 -77.14
C LEU A 789 55.90 -17.21 -76.64
N THR A 790 54.61 -17.03 -76.92
CA THR A 790 53.82 -15.94 -76.32
C THR A 790 53.69 -16.15 -74.83
N ASN A 791 53.34 -17.36 -74.39
CA ASN A 791 53.19 -17.70 -72.96
C ASN A 791 54.54 -17.59 -72.24
N TRP A 792 55.65 -18.01 -72.85
CA TRP A 792 56.99 -17.80 -72.31
C TRP A 792 57.38 -16.31 -72.27
N SER A 793 57.05 -15.52 -73.29
CA SER A 793 57.31 -14.07 -73.29
C SER A 793 56.45 -13.29 -72.28
N VAL A 794 55.24 -13.78 -72.01
CA VAL A 794 54.38 -13.25 -70.94
C VAL A 794 54.94 -13.66 -69.60
N LYS A 795 55.27 -14.94 -69.39
CA LYS A 795 55.93 -15.43 -68.17
C LYS A 795 57.20 -14.61 -67.86
N GLN A 796 58.13 -14.47 -68.81
CA GLN A 796 59.37 -13.71 -68.61
C GLN A 796 59.14 -12.21 -68.35
N ARG A 797 58.17 -11.58 -69.02
CA ARG A 797 57.82 -10.17 -68.72
C ARG A 797 57.14 -10.03 -67.35
N LEU A 798 56.35 -11.03 -66.94
CA LEU A 798 55.65 -11.06 -65.67
C LEU A 798 56.65 -11.27 -64.54
N GLU A 799 57.53 -12.27 -64.64
CA GLU A 799 58.66 -12.48 -63.71
C GLU A 799 59.48 -11.20 -63.52
N ASN A 800 59.95 -10.60 -64.62
CA ASN A 800 60.81 -9.42 -64.55
C ASN A 800 60.08 -8.20 -63.96
N ARG A 801 58.90 -7.84 -64.49
CA ARG A 801 58.15 -6.66 -64.01
C ARG A 801 57.57 -6.86 -62.62
N LEU A 802 57.08 -8.04 -62.29
CA LEU A 802 56.54 -8.31 -60.95
C LEU A 802 57.65 -8.25 -59.91
N ALA A 803 58.82 -8.85 -60.18
CA ALA A 803 59.97 -8.73 -59.28
C ALA A 803 60.40 -7.26 -59.09
N GLU A 804 60.44 -6.48 -60.17
CA GLU A 804 60.71 -5.03 -60.13
C GLU A 804 59.67 -4.27 -59.29
N THR A 805 58.36 -4.47 -59.54
CA THR A 805 57.30 -3.78 -58.80
C THR A 805 57.19 -4.22 -57.34
N VAL A 806 57.41 -5.50 -57.04
CA VAL A 806 57.44 -6.02 -55.66
C VAL A 806 58.66 -5.46 -54.93
N GLN A 807 59.83 -5.38 -55.58
CA GLN A 807 61.02 -4.78 -54.98
C GLN A 807 60.81 -3.30 -54.64
N HIS A 808 60.13 -2.53 -55.50
CA HIS A 808 59.78 -1.14 -55.20
C HIS A 808 58.77 -1.02 -54.05
N VAL A 809 57.70 -1.84 -54.06
CA VAL A 809 56.71 -1.88 -52.96
C VAL A 809 57.35 -2.28 -51.62
N VAL A 810 58.25 -3.26 -51.60
CA VAL A 810 59.00 -3.66 -50.39
C VAL A 810 59.85 -2.50 -49.87
N LEU A 811 60.63 -1.83 -50.74
CA LEU A 811 61.49 -0.71 -50.33
C LEU A 811 60.68 0.48 -49.76
N ASP A 812 59.47 0.70 -50.26
CA ASP A 812 58.58 1.76 -49.76
C ASP A 812 57.92 1.37 -48.43
N LEU A 813 57.46 0.12 -48.29
CA LEU A 813 56.96 -0.41 -47.02
C LEU A 813 58.05 -0.42 -45.93
N GLU A 814 59.30 -0.75 -46.28
CA GLU A 814 60.45 -0.64 -45.39
C GLU A 814 60.68 0.80 -44.91
N ARG A 815 60.64 1.79 -45.82
CA ARG A 815 60.79 3.22 -45.46
C ARG A 815 59.67 3.73 -44.56
N MET A 816 58.42 3.37 -44.85
CA MET A 816 57.29 3.75 -44.00
C MET A 816 57.33 3.03 -42.65
N LEU A 817 57.84 1.80 -42.57
CA LEU A 817 58.13 1.12 -41.32
C LEU A 817 59.24 1.80 -40.52
N GLU A 818 60.31 2.28 -41.15
CA GLU A 818 61.36 3.04 -40.48
C GLU A 818 60.85 4.38 -39.92
N ASP A 819 60.03 5.12 -40.67
CA ASP A 819 59.34 6.33 -40.19
C ASP A 819 58.36 6.01 -39.05
N TYR A 820 57.61 4.91 -39.17
CA TYR A 820 56.64 4.47 -38.17
C TYR A 820 57.31 4.02 -36.86
N GLU A 821 58.40 3.25 -36.92
CA GLU A 821 59.20 2.88 -35.73
C GLU A 821 59.81 4.12 -35.07
N GLN A 822 60.34 5.07 -35.86
CA GLN A 822 60.77 6.37 -35.35
C GLN A 822 59.60 7.11 -34.65
N SER A 823 58.41 7.11 -35.26
CA SER A 823 57.21 7.75 -34.71
C SER A 823 56.81 7.16 -33.35
N ILE A 824 56.91 5.84 -33.17
CA ILE A 824 56.69 5.15 -31.88
C ILE A 824 57.70 5.62 -30.82
N THR A 825 58.99 5.75 -31.18
CA THR A 825 59.99 6.27 -30.22
C THR A 825 59.73 7.72 -29.83
N MET A 826 59.16 8.52 -30.74
CA MET A 826 58.80 9.92 -30.48
C MET A 826 57.50 10.05 -29.68
N LEU A 827 56.47 9.25 -29.95
CA LEU A 827 55.27 9.18 -29.12
C LEU A 827 55.59 8.77 -27.68
N ARG A 828 56.51 7.80 -27.48
CA ARG A 828 56.93 7.42 -26.13
C ARG A 828 57.61 8.56 -25.36
N ARG A 829 58.29 9.48 -26.06
CA ARG A 829 58.85 10.71 -25.47
C ARG A 829 57.77 11.75 -25.20
N LEU A 830 56.88 12.01 -26.17
CA LEU A 830 55.77 12.96 -26.01
C LEU A 830 54.81 12.55 -24.90
N ARG A 831 54.55 11.25 -24.72
CA ARG A 831 53.79 10.71 -23.59
C ARG A 831 54.42 11.08 -22.26
N GLN A 832 55.74 10.90 -22.12
CA GLN A 832 56.47 11.31 -20.91
C GLN A 832 56.42 12.84 -20.68
N VAL A 833 56.33 13.64 -21.74
CA VAL A 833 56.14 15.10 -21.65
C VAL A 833 54.71 15.45 -21.24
N LEU A 834 53.69 14.77 -21.77
CA LEU A 834 52.28 14.94 -21.37
C LEU A 834 52.05 14.53 -19.91
N ASP A 835 52.62 13.41 -19.48
CA ASP A 835 52.63 12.98 -18.07
C ASP A 835 53.28 14.04 -17.15
N GLN A 836 54.31 14.75 -17.64
CA GLN A 836 54.96 15.86 -16.92
C GLN A 836 54.12 17.14 -16.91
N LEU A 837 53.43 17.48 -18.02
CA LEU A 837 52.52 18.63 -18.10
C LEU A 837 51.27 18.45 -17.22
N GLN A 838 50.74 17.23 -17.08
CA GLN A 838 49.69 16.91 -16.11
C GLN A 838 50.14 17.25 -14.68
N GLY A 839 51.41 16.95 -14.35
CA GLY A 839 52.03 17.30 -13.07
C GLY A 839 52.34 18.79 -12.87
N LEU A 840 52.21 19.61 -13.93
CA LEU A 840 52.39 21.07 -13.90
C LEU A 840 51.06 21.85 -13.92
N GLY A 841 49.91 21.17 -14.06
CA GLY A 841 48.58 21.79 -14.02
C GLY A 841 47.92 22.06 -15.38
N ALA A 842 48.48 21.53 -16.48
CA ALA A 842 47.85 21.61 -17.80
C ALA A 842 46.43 20.99 -17.82
N PRO A 843 45.50 21.48 -18.68
CA PRO A 843 44.11 21.03 -18.72
C PRO A 843 43.99 19.52 -18.88
N ILE A 844 43.46 18.86 -17.84
CA ILE A 844 43.50 17.39 -17.68
C ILE A 844 42.76 16.69 -18.83
N GLU A 845 41.63 17.24 -19.29
CA GLU A 845 40.83 16.69 -20.39
C GLU A 845 41.57 16.72 -21.73
N GLU A 846 42.31 17.80 -22.04
CA GLU A 846 43.17 17.88 -23.23
C GLU A 846 44.39 16.95 -23.11
N VAL A 847 44.96 16.79 -21.91
CA VAL A 847 46.10 15.90 -21.69
C VAL A 847 45.68 14.43 -21.76
N GLU A 848 44.55 14.03 -21.17
CA GLU A 848 44.07 12.65 -21.15
C GLU A 848 43.58 12.19 -22.53
N SER A 849 42.88 13.05 -23.29
CA SER A 849 42.55 12.77 -24.69
C SER A 849 43.79 12.61 -25.57
N LEU A 850 44.84 13.42 -25.35
CA LEU A 850 46.14 13.23 -26.00
C LEU A 850 46.82 11.92 -25.58
N LEU A 851 46.84 11.58 -24.29
CA LEU A 851 47.43 10.33 -23.77
C LEU A 851 46.72 9.08 -24.31
N LEU A 852 45.40 9.13 -24.53
CA LEU A 852 44.63 8.09 -25.22
C LEU A 852 45.04 7.98 -26.70
N SER A 853 45.24 9.12 -27.37
CA SER A 853 45.72 9.16 -28.76
C SER A 853 47.19 8.72 -28.93
N CYS A 854 48.03 8.74 -27.88
CA CYS A 854 49.43 8.28 -27.93
C CYS A 854 49.62 6.77 -28.22
N ASN A 855 48.56 5.99 -28.41
CA ASN A 855 48.64 4.64 -28.98
C ASN A 855 48.57 4.63 -30.52
N ARG A 856 48.34 5.80 -31.15
CA ARG A 856 48.23 5.96 -32.61
C ARG A 856 49.44 6.69 -33.21
N PRO A 857 50.49 5.99 -33.68
CA PRO A 857 51.64 6.59 -34.40
C PRO A 857 51.20 7.53 -35.51
N GLU A 858 50.16 7.16 -36.26
CA GLU A 858 49.58 7.97 -37.35
C GLU A 858 49.04 9.36 -36.94
N SER A 859 48.87 9.60 -35.64
CA SER A 859 48.43 10.91 -35.10
C SER A 859 49.59 11.75 -34.53
N LEU A 860 50.84 11.28 -34.62
CA LEU A 860 52.01 11.98 -34.07
C LEU A 860 52.12 13.46 -34.50
N PRO A 861 51.87 13.88 -35.76
CA PRO A 861 51.91 15.30 -36.12
C PRO A 861 50.78 16.14 -35.49
N LEU A 862 49.64 15.54 -35.15
CA LEU A 862 48.58 16.21 -34.39
C LEU A 862 48.96 16.33 -32.92
N ILE A 863 49.45 15.25 -32.30
CA ILE A 863 49.91 15.20 -30.92
C ILE A 863 51.08 16.18 -30.71
N ALA A 864 52.06 16.22 -31.62
CA ALA A 864 53.20 17.14 -31.53
C ALA A 864 52.76 18.61 -31.57
N ARG A 865 51.80 18.98 -32.43
CA ARG A 865 51.24 20.34 -32.50
C ARG A 865 50.43 20.70 -31.25
N LYS A 866 49.54 19.81 -30.79
CA LYS A 866 48.75 20.04 -29.56
C LYS A 866 49.63 20.08 -28.31
N ALA A 867 50.60 19.18 -28.17
CA ALA A 867 51.58 19.20 -27.08
C ALA A 867 52.44 20.47 -27.10
N ARG A 868 52.94 20.92 -28.27
CA ARG A 868 53.66 22.21 -28.39
C ARG A 868 52.79 23.39 -27.95
N ARG A 869 51.49 23.41 -28.29
CA ARG A 869 50.54 24.42 -27.81
C ARG A 869 50.35 24.37 -26.29
N LEU A 870 50.19 23.19 -25.70
CA LEU A 870 50.08 23.02 -24.24
C LEU A 870 51.35 23.46 -23.51
N ILE A 871 52.54 23.14 -24.04
CA ILE A 871 53.81 23.62 -23.47
C ILE A 871 53.91 25.14 -23.56
N GLN A 872 53.50 25.74 -24.69
CA GLN A 872 53.49 27.21 -24.82
C GLN A 872 52.53 27.86 -23.81
N MET A 873 51.32 27.32 -23.64
CA MET A 873 50.35 27.83 -22.65
C MET A 873 50.88 27.70 -21.22
N ALA A 874 51.51 26.58 -20.88
CA ALA A 874 52.16 26.39 -19.58
C ALA A 874 53.37 27.32 -19.38
N LEU A 875 54.17 27.58 -20.42
CA LEU A 875 55.25 28.56 -20.39
C LEU A 875 54.71 29.98 -20.16
N ASP A 876 53.70 30.40 -20.92
CA ASP A 876 53.07 31.72 -20.82
C ASP A 876 52.47 31.95 -19.42
N GLU A 877 51.83 30.93 -18.83
CA GLU A 877 51.34 30.95 -17.45
C GLU A 877 52.48 31.01 -16.42
N ILE A 878 53.55 30.22 -16.59
CA ILE A 878 54.71 30.23 -15.70
C ILE A 878 55.45 31.57 -15.74
N TYR A 879 55.58 32.23 -16.90
CA TYR A 879 56.15 33.58 -16.98
C TYR A 879 55.24 34.60 -16.27
N LEU A 880 53.93 34.53 -16.48
CA LEU A 880 52.95 35.39 -15.79
C LEU A 880 52.94 35.16 -14.27
N GLU A 881 53.21 33.95 -13.79
CA GLU A 881 53.33 33.62 -12.37
C GLU A 881 54.70 34.01 -11.79
N ALA A 882 55.78 33.94 -12.58
CA ALA A 882 57.12 34.35 -12.18
C ALA A 882 57.22 35.86 -11.94
N ASP A 883 56.62 36.68 -12.80
CA ASP A 883 56.53 38.14 -12.65
C ASP A 883 55.78 38.59 -11.37
N GLN A 884 55.00 37.70 -10.75
CA GLN A 884 54.21 37.97 -9.55
C GLN A 884 54.87 37.52 -8.23
N ARG A 885 56.04 36.88 -8.26
CA ARG A 885 56.62 36.17 -7.12
C ARG A 885 57.98 36.69 -6.65
N ASP A 886 58.29 36.45 -5.37
CA ASP A 886 59.61 36.71 -4.80
C ASP A 886 60.72 35.95 -5.54
N ALA A 887 61.89 36.58 -5.70
CA ALA A 887 62.99 36.08 -6.52
C ALA A 887 63.48 34.66 -6.18
N GLY A 888 63.28 34.18 -4.94
CA GLY A 888 63.62 32.81 -4.54
C GLY A 888 62.68 31.72 -5.07
N ALA A 889 61.45 32.10 -5.46
CA ALA A 889 60.50 31.22 -6.15
C ALA A 889 60.71 31.29 -7.67
N ALA A 890 60.98 32.48 -8.21
CA ALA A 890 61.27 32.69 -9.64
C ALA A 890 62.41 31.79 -10.14
N VAL A 891 63.50 31.62 -9.37
CA VAL A 891 64.63 30.73 -9.75
C VAL A 891 64.23 29.25 -9.88
N ARG A 892 63.15 28.79 -9.20
CA ARG A 892 62.62 27.43 -9.42
C ARG A 892 61.80 27.36 -10.71
N LEU A 893 60.99 28.38 -10.96
CA LEU A 893 60.23 28.50 -12.21
C LEU A 893 61.17 28.59 -13.42
N GLU A 894 62.30 29.32 -13.30
CA GLU A 894 63.37 29.40 -14.31
C GLU A 894 63.95 28.02 -14.66
N THR A 895 64.14 27.13 -13.68
CA THR A 895 64.59 25.75 -13.97
C THR A 895 63.51 24.90 -14.65
N THR A 896 62.23 25.21 -14.49
CA THR A 896 61.15 24.54 -15.24
C THR A 896 60.92 25.15 -16.62
N THR A 897 61.05 26.48 -16.81
CA THR A 897 60.96 27.09 -18.14
C THR A 897 62.09 26.60 -19.04
N GLN A 898 63.33 26.51 -18.54
CA GLN A 898 64.45 25.98 -19.33
C GLN A 898 64.20 24.54 -19.83
N VAL A 899 63.56 23.69 -19.02
CA VAL A 899 63.19 22.32 -19.45
C VAL A 899 62.06 22.35 -20.48
N LEU A 900 61.05 23.20 -20.30
CA LEU A 900 59.93 23.33 -21.26
C LEU A 900 60.39 23.96 -22.59
N GLU A 901 61.26 24.97 -22.55
CA GLU A 901 61.93 25.56 -23.73
C GLU A 901 62.79 24.51 -24.46
N GLU A 902 63.57 23.71 -23.73
CA GLU A 902 64.34 22.61 -24.33
C GLU A 902 63.40 21.60 -25.01
N LEU A 903 62.31 21.20 -24.36
CA LEU A 903 61.31 20.29 -24.93
C LEU A 903 60.62 20.87 -26.17
N VAL A 904 60.27 22.16 -26.19
CA VAL A 904 59.77 22.83 -27.42
C VAL A 904 60.81 22.76 -28.52
N SER A 905 62.09 23.07 -28.23
CA SER A 905 63.15 23.01 -29.23
C SER A 905 63.39 21.60 -29.77
N GLN A 906 63.27 20.57 -28.92
CA GLN A 906 63.37 19.16 -29.32
C GLN A 906 62.17 18.73 -30.18
N ILE A 907 60.96 19.24 -29.92
CA ILE A 907 59.77 18.97 -30.73
C ILE A 907 59.86 19.71 -32.08
N GLU A 908 60.28 20.98 -32.10
CA GLU A 908 60.48 21.75 -33.32
C GLU A 908 61.56 21.14 -34.23
N ALA A 909 62.66 20.64 -33.65
CA ALA A 909 63.74 19.99 -34.38
C ALA A 909 63.33 18.70 -35.15
N THR A 910 62.13 18.16 -34.88
CA THR A 910 61.58 17.01 -35.64
C THR A 910 60.91 17.41 -36.94
N GLY A 911 60.58 18.69 -37.15
CA GLY A 911 59.78 19.17 -38.27
C GLY A 911 58.28 18.83 -38.20
N LEU A 912 57.84 18.01 -37.24
CA LEU A 912 56.46 17.50 -37.14
C LEU A 912 55.41 18.55 -36.68
N THR A 913 55.82 19.81 -36.48
CA THR A 913 54.93 20.92 -36.06
C THR A 913 54.74 22.01 -37.11
N GLY A 914 55.17 21.76 -38.36
CA GLY A 914 54.74 22.55 -39.52
C GLY A 914 53.27 22.30 -39.88
N GLU A 915 52.78 22.97 -40.92
CA GLU A 915 51.48 22.69 -41.52
C GLU A 915 51.51 21.33 -42.23
N ASP A 916 52.55 21.08 -43.02
CA ASP A 916 52.85 19.78 -43.63
C ASP A 916 54.01 19.06 -42.90
N PRO A 917 53.77 17.92 -42.23
CA PRO A 917 54.85 17.05 -41.74
C PRO A 917 55.49 16.28 -42.90
N ASN A 918 56.83 16.27 -42.99
CA ASN A 918 57.59 15.58 -44.03
C ASN A 918 57.86 14.11 -43.68
N GLY A 919 57.80 13.21 -44.67
CA GLY A 919 58.21 11.80 -44.53
C GLY A 919 57.24 10.86 -45.27
N PRO A 920 57.73 9.75 -45.87
CA PRO A 920 56.91 8.85 -46.69
C PRO A 920 55.63 8.35 -46.00
N LEU A 921 55.61 8.20 -44.67
CA LEU A 921 54.39 7.83 -43.94
C LEU A 921 53.30 8.93 -44.00
N TRP A 922 53.70 10.21 -43.95
CA TRP A 922 52.80 11.36 -43.99
C TRP A 922 52.43 11.77 -45.42
N ASP A 923 53.35 11.58 -46.36
CA ASP A 923 53.07 11.71 -47.78
C ASP A 923 52.05 10.65 -48.25
N PHE A 924 52.18 9.40 -47.77
CA PHE A 924 51.17 8.36 -47.98
C PHE A 924 49.83 8.74 -47.32
N GLN A 925 49.82 9.18 -46.06
CA GLN A 925 48.59 9.59 -45.36
C GLN A 925 47.81 10.69 -46.09
N ARG A 926 48.51 11.68 -46.68
CA ARG A 926 47.89 12.78 -47.44
C ARG A 926 47.37 12.37 -48.83
N SER A 927 48.01 11.40 -49.49
CA SER A 927 47.80 11.14 -50.92
C SER A 927 47.21 9.77 -51.26
N GLY A 928 47.27 8.81 -50.35
CA GLY A 928 47.00 7.39 -50.60
C GLY A 928 47.96 6.71 -51.58
N MET A 929 49.03 7.39 -52.00
CA MET A 929 50.01 6.94 -52.99
C MET A 929 51.32 6.53 -52.32
N LEU A 930 51.89 5.39 -52.70
CA LEU A 930 53.23 4.99 -52.24
C LEU A 930 54.31 5.95 -52.79
N PRO A 931 55.46 6.11 -52.11
CA PRO A 931 56.56 6.98 -52.58
C PRO A 931 57.04 6.73 -54.02
N TRP A 932 57.03 5.48 -54.48
CA TRP A 932 57.32 5.09 -55.87
C TRP A 932 56.22 5.51 -56.86
N GLU A 933 54.94 5.48 -56.43
CA GLU A 933 53.82 6.01 -57.22
C GLU A 933 53.91 7.53 -57.38
N ALA A 934 54.21 8.24 -56.31
CA ALA A 934 54.44 9.68 -56.31
C ALA A 934 55.62 10.10 -57.21
N GLY A 935 56.57 9.20 -57.46
CA GLY A 935 57.68 9.38 -58.40
C GLY A 935 57.29 9.34 -59.88
N GLY A 936 56.09 8.83 -60.23
CA GLY A 936 55.59 8.78 -61.60
C GLY A 936 56.22 7.70 -62.50
N GLU A 937 57.06 6.81 -61.95
CA GLU A 937 57.61 5.64 -62.66
C GLU A 937 56.73 4.37 -62.49
N ALA A 938 55.76 4.41 -61.58
CA ALA A 938 54.80 3.35 -61.30
C ALA A 938 53.66 3.26 -62.35
N PRO A 939 52.96 2.11 -62.47
CA PRO A 939 51.73 2.03 -63.23
C PRO A 939 50.63 2.90 -62.60
N HIS A 940 49.89 3.65 -63.42
CA HIS A 940 48.88 4.58 -62.94
C HIS A 940 47.61 3.85 -62.49
N VAL A 941 47.45 3.71 -61.18
CA VAL A 941 46.24 3.23 -60.50
C VAL A 941 45.58 4.42 -59.81
N GLU A 942 44.28 4.60 -59.96
CA GLU A 942 43.55 5.68 -59.27
C GLU A 942 43.46 5.37 -57.76
N VAL A 943 43.36 6.41 -56.92
CA VAL A 943 43.13 6.28 -55.47
C VAL A 943 41.67 6.62 -55.22
N ALA A 944 40.95 5.79 -54.45
CA ALA A 944 39.59 6.09 -54.06
C ALA A 944 39.56 7.26 -53.07
N GLU A 945 38.70 8.25 -53.31
CA GLU A 945 38.60 9.45 -52.46
C GLU A 945 38.19 9.07 -51.02
N ASP A 946 37.32 8.07 -50.87
CA ASP A 946 36.94 7.46 -49.58
C ASP A 946 38.16 6.99 -48.78
N ALA A 947 39.16 6.39 -49.43
CA ALA A 947 40.37 5.90 -48.77
C ALA A 947 41.24 7.04 -48.24
N ILE A 948 41.28 8.19 -48.94
CA ILE A 948 42.00 9.38 -48.47
C ILE A 948 41.26 9.99 -47.27
N ILE A 949 39.93 9.97 -47.27
CA ILE A 949 39.10 10.41 -46.14
C ILE A 949 39.35 9.51 -44.91
N GLU A 950 39.33 8.18 -45.08
CA GLU A 950 39.67 7.22 -44.00
C GLU A 950 41.08 7.42 -43.43
N LEU A 951 42.08 7.71 -44.27
CA LEU A 951 43.47 7.95 -43.87
C LEU A 951 43.66 9.27 -43.10
N THR A 952 42.80 10.26 -43.33
CA THR A 952 42.96 11.64 -42.81
C THR A 952 41.99 12.05 -41.71
N GLN A 953 40.90 11.31 -41.48
CA GLN A 953 39.91 11.63 -40.44
C GLN A 953 40.53 11.73 -39.02
N PRO A 954 40.50 12.91 -38.36
CA PRO A 954 40.82 13.01 -36.96
C PRO A 954 39.65 12.47 -36.13
N LEU A 955 39.91 11.45 -35.31
CA LEU A 955 38.92 10.90 -34.37
C LEU A 955 38.75 11.81 -33.13
N GLU A 956 38.26 13.02 -33.39
CA GLU A 956 37.70 13.94 -32.39
C GLU A 956 36.18 13.71 -32.20
N SER A 957 35.55 12.94 -33.08
CA SER A 957 34.11 12.61 -33.08
C SER A 957 33.69 11.47 -32.12
N THR A 958 34.46 11.21 -31.06
CA THR A 958 34.07 10.33 -29.95
C THR A 958 34.06 11.10 -28.64
N ASP A 959 33.23 12.15 -28.60
CA ASP A 959 33.05 12.99 -27.41
C ASP A 959 32.43 12.24 -26.24
N ILE A 960 32.75 12.73 -25.05
CA ILE A 960 32.36 12.17 -23.76
C ILE A 960 30.89 12.51 -23.45
N ILE A 961 30.20 11.62 -22.74
CA ILE A 961 28.83 11.84 -22.23
C ILE A 961 28.78 13.16 -21.44
N SER A 962 28.17 14.18 -22.04
CA SER A 962 27.91 15.49 -21.42
C SER A 962 26.55 16.00 -21.89
N GLU A 963 25.68 16.35 -20.94
CA GLU A 963 24.33 16.81 -21.25
C GLU A 963 24.32 18.26 -21.76
N SER A 964 23.58 18.50 -22.84
CA SER A 964 22.95 19.79 -23.17
C SER A 964 23.84 21.04 -23.30
N GLN A 965 24.48 21.23 -24.47
CA GLN A 965 24.50 22.55 -25.13
C GLN A 965 24.26 22.41 -26.64
N HIS A 966 23.41 23.28 -27.21
CA HIS A 966 23.22 23.36 -28.65
C HIS A 966 24.32 24.21 -29.31
N GLN A 967 24.79 23.78 -30.48
CA GLN A 967 25.28 24.69 -31.52
C GLN A 967 24.57 24.37 -32.85
N PRO A 968 24.36 25.37 -33.73
CA PRO A 968 23.49 25.22 -34.89
C PRO A 968 24.18 24.47 -36.04
N VAL A 969 23.45 23.57 -36.67
CA VAL A 969 23.83 23.00 -37.97
C VAL A 969 23.57 24.06 -39.05
N SER A 970 24.54 24.26 -39.96
CA SER A 970 24.33 25.06 -41.16
C SER A 970 23.64 24.19 -42.21
N GLU A 971 22.52 24.67 -42.75
CA GLU A 971 21.82 24.03 -43.86
C GLU A 971 22.70 23.99 -45.13
N ASN A 972 22.66 22.86 -45.86
CA ASN A 972 22.50 22.75 -47.32
C ASN A 972 22.81 21.30 -47.77
N GLU A 973 21.82 20.42 -47.77
CA GLU A 973 21.55 19.46 -48.87
C GLU A 973 20.18 18.79 -48.68
N GLU A 974 19.55 18.36 -49.77
CA GLU A 974 18.08 18.23 -49.88
C GLU A 974 17.55 16.82 -49.53
N VAL A 975 16.69 16.70 -48.51
CA VAL A 975 15.81 15.54 -48.29
C VAL A 975 14.42 16.02 -47.85
N GLU A 976 13.37 15.40 -48.37
CA GLU A 976 11.99 15.94 -48.37
C GLU A 976 11.31 16.03 -46.99
N GLU A 977 10.67 17.17 -46.72
CA GLU A 977 9.92 17.45 -45.49
C GLU A 977 8.61 16.65 -45.40
N LEU A 978 8.31 16.06 -44.24
CA LEU A 978 6.97 15.49 -43.95
C LEU A 978 6.53 15.61 -42.48
N TRP A 979 7.06 16.59 -41.76
CA TRP A 979 6.51 17.11 -40.51
C TRP A 979 6.70 18.63 -40.47
N THR A 980 5.64 19.38 -40.14
CA THR A 980 5.65 20.85 -40.10
C THR A 980 5.29 21.34 -38.71
N ASP A 981 6.12 22.19 -38.12
CA ASP A 981 5.85 22.79 -36.80
C ASP A 981 4.67 23.76 -36.79
N LEU A 982 4.04 23.92 -35.62
CA LEU A 982 2.92 24.86 -35.44
C LEU A 982 3.40 26.32 -35.38
N PRO A 983 2.71 27.26 -36.05
CA PRO A 983 2.98 28.69 -35.91
C PRO A 983 2.56 29.23 -34.52
N PRO A 984 3.17 30.32 -34.05
CA PRO A 984 2.74 31.01 -32.83
C PRO A 984 1.37 31.67 -33.00
N PRO A 985 0.61 31.89 -31.90
CA PRO A 985 -0.72 32.49 -31.98
C PRO A 985 -0.66 34.01 -32.21
N GLU A 986 -1.34 34.49 -33.24
CA GLU A 986 -1.69 35.91 -33.43
C GLU A 986 -3.20 36.13 -33.27
N ASP A 987 -3.60 37.32 -32.80
CA ASP A 987 -4.98 37.64 -32.41
C ASP A 987 -5.92 37.99 -33.58
N ASN A 988 -6.99 37.20 -33.77
CA ASN A 988 -8.28 37.57 -34.40
C ASN A 988 -8.30 37.96 -35.91
N PRO A 989 -9.48 38.04 -36.57
CA PRO A 989 -10.74 37.28 -36.40
C PRO A 989 -11.28 36.69 -37.74
N GLU A 990 -12.48 36.09 -37.72
CA GLU A 990 -13.40 35.83 -38.87
C GLU A 990 -12.93 34.79 -39.94
N THR A 991 -13.49 33.57 -40.00
CA THR A 991 -14.70 33.11 -40.78
C THR A 991 -14.56 33.21 -42.31
N GLU A 992 -15.09 32.36 -43.20
CA GLU A 992 -15.93 31.13 -43.22
C GLU A 992 -15.89 30.55 -44.68
N THR A 993 -16.35 29.37 -45.14
CA THR A 993 -16.88 28.05 -44.67
C THR A 993 -16.41 27.02 -45.76
N GLU A 994 -16.73 25.72 -45.91
CA GLU A 994 -17.67 24.72 -45.34
C GLU A 994 -16.87 23.58 -44.62
N LEU A 995 -17.34 22.40 -44.17
CA LEU A 995 -18.60 21.61 -44.23
C LEU A 995 -19.04 21.26 -42.79
N VAL A 996 -20.30 21.38 -42.37
CA VAL A 996 -21.59 20.81 -42.85
C VAL A 996 -21.82 19.35 -42.40
N PRO A 997 -22.81 19.08 -41.51
CA PRO A 997 -23.50 20.00 -40.61
C PRO A 997 -23.63 19.51 -39.15
N LYS A 998 -23.63 20.46 -38.19
CA LYS A 998 -24.14 20.24 -36.83
C LYS A 998 -25.05 21.40 -36.43
N ALA A 999 -26.36 21.15 -36.44
CA ALA A 999 -27.45 22.08 -36.14
C ALA A 999 -28.64 21.26 -35.60
N MET A 1000 -29.53 21.76 -34.74
CA MET A 1000 -29.64 23.11 -34.15
C MET A 1000 -30.43 22.99 -32.82
N VAL A 1001 -30.00 23.70 -31.78
CA VAL A 1001 -30.89 24.26 -30.74
C VAL A 1001 -30.34 25.64 -30.41
N GLU A 1002 -31.21 26.64 -30.39
CA GLU A 1002 -30.82 28.06 -30.30
C GLU A 1002 -30.71 28.50 -28.83
N ALA A 1003 -29.64 29.25 -28.51
CA ALA A 1003 -29.49 29.94 -27.24
C ALA A 1003 -29.74 31.45 -27.45
N SER A 1004 -31.01 31.84 -27.64
CA SER A 1004 -31.42 33.26 -27.73
C SER A 1004 -32.93 33.48 -27.48
N GLU A 1005 -33.40 33.26 -26.25
CA GLU A 1005 -34.33 34.23 -25.65
C GLU A 1005 -33.77 34.70 -24.30
N ILE A 1006 -33.93 35.99 -24.03
CA ILE A 1006 -33.41 36.64 -22.83
C ILE A 1006 -34.45 36.48 -21.72
N ILE A 1007 -34.07 35.85 -20.62
CA ILE A 1007 -34.68 36.11 -19.31
C ILE A 1007 -33.62 36.78 -18.45
N GLU A 1008 -34.03 37.83 -17.77
CA GLU A 1008 -33.15 38.81 -17.14
C GLU A 1008 -32.44 38.23 -15.91
N SER A 1009 -31.35 38.89 -15.49
CA SER A 1009 -30.63 38.55 -14.27
C SER A 1009 -31.48 38.85 -13.02
N THR A 1010 -32.31 37.89 -12.63
CA THR A 1010 -32.94 37.86 -11.30
C THR A 1010 -31.84 37.84 -10.24
N GLY A 1011 -31.90 38.80 -9.31
CA GLY A 1011 -30.76 39.13 -8.46
C GLY A 1011 -30.50 38.09 -7.39
N GLU A 1012 -29.43 38.26 -6.60
CA GLU A 1012 -29.16 37.41 -5.44
C GLU A 1012 -30.34 37.31 -4.47
N ALA A 1013 -31.22 38.32 -4.43
CA ALA A 1013 -32.45 38.30 -3.65
C ALA A 1013 -33.45 37.23 -4.14
N ASP A 1014 -33.59 37.05 -5.45
CA ASP A 1014 -34.52 36.08 -6.04
C ASP A 1014 -33.98 34.65 -5.92
N GLN A 1015 -32.66 34.48 -6.05
CA GLN A 1015 -32.00 33.20 -5.78
C GLN A 1015 -32.13 32.81 -4.29
N ARG A 1016 -32.00 33.77 -3.36
CA ARG A 1016 -32.26 33.55 -1.94
C ARG A 1016 -33.73 33.24 -1.67
N ALA A 1017 -34.67 33.94 -2.31
CA ALA A 1017 -36.10 33.66 -2.19
C ALA A 1017 -36.46 32.26 -2.71
N TRP A 1018 -35.84 31.81 -3.81
CA TRP A 1018 -35.98 30.44 -4.31
C TRP A 1018 -35.42 29.42 -3.30
N ILE A 1019 -34.22 29.65 -2.75
CA ILE A 1019 -33.63 28.78 -1.71
C ILE A 1019 -34.49 28.76 -0.44
N GLU A 1020 -35.02 29.89 0.02
CA GLU A 1020 -35.95 29.94 1.16
C GLU A 1020 -37.27 29.21 0.85
N GLN A 1021 -37.75 29.25 -0.39
CA GLN A 1021 -38.94 28.52 -0.83
C GLN A 1021 -38.70 27.00 -0.91
N GLU A 1022 -37.53 26.57 -1.38
CA GLU A 1022 -37.11 25.17 -1.43
C GLU A 1022 -36.83 24.62 -0.01
N LEU A 1023 -36.26 25.44 0.88
CA LEU A 1023 -36.12 25.12 2.32
C LEU A 1023 -37.47 25.04 3.02
N ALA A 1024 -38.40 25.97 2.78
CA ALA A 1024 -39.76 25.91 3.32
C ALA A 1024 -40.53 24.69 2.80
N ARG A 1025 -40.26 24.25 1.57
CA ARG A 1025 -40.79 23.01 0.97
C ARG A 1025 -40.23 21.76 1.65
N LEU A 1026 -38.92 21.72 1.94
CA LEU A 1026 -38.29 20.64 2.71
C LEU A 1026 -38.81 20.61 4.16
N ASP A 1027 -38.96 21.77 4.80
CA ASP A 1027 -39.49 21.89 6.16
C ASP A 1027 -40.98 21.50 6.26
N ALA A 1028 -41.76 21.76 5.20
CA ALA A 1028 -43.11 21.21 5.04
C ALA A 1028 -43.10 19.68 4.83
N GLN A 1029 -42.17 19.14 4.03
CA GLN A 1029 -42.00 17.68 3.87
C GLN A 1029 -41.58 17.00 5.18
N TRP A 1030 -40.76 17.65 6.01
CA TRP A 1030 -40.40 17.16 7.35
C TRP A 1030 -41.62 17.16 8.28
N LYS A 1031 -42.44 18.22 8.28
CA LYS A 1031 -43.71 18.24 9.03
C LYS A 1031 -44.67 17.14 8.57
N HIS A 1032 -44.74 16.85 7.27
CA HIS A 1032 -45.50 15.71 6.74
C HIS A 1032 -44.88 14.32 6.98
N ARG A 1033 -43.64 14.23 7.50
CA ARG A 1033 -43.07 12.98 8.05
C ARG A 1033 -43.30 12.82 9.56
N GLY A 1034 -43.88 13.83 10.23
CA GLY A 1034 -44.16 13.80 11.67
C GLY A 1034 -45.44 13.06 12.07
N GLU A 1035 -46.37 12.83 11.14
CA GLU A 1035 -47.65 12.14 11.41
C GLU A 1035 -47.84 10.90 10.51
N MET A 1036 -47.12 9.82 10.83
CA MET A 1036 -47.52 8.46 10.48
C MET A 1036 -47.80 7.68 11.76
N ALA A 1037 -49.08 7.62 12.14
CA ALA A 1037 -49.55 6.91 13.31
C ALA A 1037 -49.50 5.39 13.07
N ASN A 1038 -48.33 4.79 13.25
CA ASN A 1038 -48.21 3.33 13.35
C ASN A 1038 -48.77 2.88 14.70
N GLU A 1039 -49.99 2.32 14.67
CA GLU A 1039 -50.52 1.54 15.80
C GLU A 1039 -49.56 0.38 16.12
N PRO A 1040 -49.20 0.13 17.39
CA PRO A 1040 -48.32 -0.98 17.74
C PRO A 1040 -49.08 -2.31 17.58
N THR A 1041 -48.89 -2.97 16.44
CA THR A 1041 -49.37 -4.33 16.22
C THR A 1041 -48.65 -5.29 17.15
N VAL A 1042 -49.34 -5.76 18.18
CA VAL A 1042 -48.84 -6.74 19.16
C VAL A 1042 -48.31 -7.98 18.43
N ASN A 1043 -47.04 -8.31 18.67
CA ASN A 1043 -46.43 -9.56 18.23
C ASN A 1043 -46.08 -10.38 19.49
N PRO A 1044 -46.72 -11.54 19.74
CA PRO A 1044 -46.70 -12.15 21.07
C PRO A 1044 -45.52 -13.12 21.24
N LEU A 1045 -44.49 -12.74 22.01
CA LEU A 1045 -43.48 -13.70 22.56
C LEU A 1045 -42.51 -13.16 23.64
N VAL A 1046 -42.95 -12.20 24.49
CA VAL A 1046 -42.32 -11.92 25.79
C VAL A 1046 -43.44 -11.62 26.79
N ASP A 1047 -43.54 -12.40 27.87
CA ASP A 1047 -44.47 -12.15 28.97
C ASP A 1047 -43.77 -11.28 30.02
N GLU A 1048 -44.21 -10.04 30.21
CA GLU A 1048 -43.57 -9.07 31.13
C GLU A 1048 -43.64 -9.53 32.60
N ASP A 1049 -44.69 -10.26 32.98
CA ASP A 1049 -44.87 -10.86 34.31
C ASP A 1049 -43.65 -11.70 34.76
N MET A 1050 -43.04 -12.44 33.82
CA MET A 1050 -41.87 -13.29 34.08
C MET A 1050 -40.58 -12.51 34.39
N LEU A 1051 -40.52 -11.22 34.02
CA LEU A 1051 -39.42 -10.33 34.37
C LEU A 1051 -39.65 -9.68 35.74
N SER A 1052 -40.89 -9.26 36.05
CA SER A 1052 -41.21 -8.72 37.38
C SER A 1052 -41.05 -9.76 38.50
N ASP A 1053 -41.38 -11.03 38.24
CA ASP A 1053 -41.15 -12.11 39.20
C ASP A 1053 -39.64 -12.30 39.47
N LEU A 1054 -38.80 -12.28 38.42
CA LEU A 1054 -37.33 -12.37 38.55
C LEU A 1054 -36.68 -11.16 39.22
N GLU A 1055 -37.20 -9.95 39.01
CA GLU A 1055 -36.76 -8.76 39.75
C GLU A 1055 -37.15 -8.83 41.24
N SER A 1056 -38.29 -9.47 41.56
CA SER A 1056 -38.69 -9.70 42.96
C SER A 1056 -37.85 -10.77 43.66
N ASP A 1057 -37.55 -11.89 42.99
CA ASP A 1057 -36.65 -12.96 43.50
C ASP A 1057 -35.21 -12.45 43.71
N LEU A 1058 -34.77 -11.43 42.97
CA LEU A 1058 -33.47 -10.77 43.15
C LEU A 1058 -33.45 -9.73 44.27
N ALA A 1059 -34.61 -9.18 44.68
CA ALA A 1059 -34.69 -8.17 45.73
C ALA A 1059 -34.57 -8.76 47.16
N ASP A 1060 -34.98 -10.01 47.36
CA ASP A 1060 -34.97 -10.72 48.66
C ASP A 1060 -33.60 -11.38 48.98
N LEU A 1061 -32.57 -11.20 48.14
CA LEU A 1061 -31.21 -11.69 48.38
C LEU A 1061 -30.33 -10.67 49.13
N GLU A 1062 -30.49 -10.60 50.45
CA GLU A 1062 -29.59 -9.84 51.35
C GLU A 1062 -28.12 -10.26 51.21
N LEU A 1063 -27.20 -9.28 51.25
CA LEU A 1063 -25.74 -9.45 51.18
C LEU A 1063 -25.00 -8.49 52.13
#